data_AF-E3K1S5-F1
#
_entry.id   AF-E3K1S5-F1
#
_cell.length_a   1.000
_cell.length_b   1.000
_cell.length_c   1.000
_cell.angle_alpha   90.00
_cell.angle_beta   90.00
_cell.angle_gamma   90.00
#
_symmetry.space_group_name_H-M   'P 1'
#
loop_
_entity.id
_entity.type
_entity.pdbx_description
1 polymer ?
#
loop_
_entity_poly.entity_id
_entity_poly.type
_entity_poly.pdbx_seq_one_letter_code
_entity_poly.pdbx_strand_id
1 'polypeptide(L)'
;MNSSPEDLASPGDNLASGLDNLRSRYVGLHPHVEDNQNSFSRLILKSSGSKVEHYLDDLAEAFGKLPSSMPLKIRDTLWCNFLSRDNYTNGTIISVWELDDDLNAEFVRLAFFHQHPEFACTEHPISQEKMLAALAAPVHAVAKDLLTAAQPSPADPDHIEILKEGYDHEYLRSEAIVTPTLKRLSNNAKDWNSTKYLAPYTALIAPSMSGKTRLLMKLSEKICVVYICLRPGDSTGQPPRSVLADEMELPNKRVEGLLVHYYRLLAAIFDVVAEFFSNPSNGIDEKDRLLTWYNYNHQCGDDLATRVQDTMKDFGQDKKSALAAFKTKLEKLKNNTGFISNQELKVLFAFDEARALIKRETTGDQRLPYFRVLRRVLSQVPPRLHFFAIFTDTTSNVANFCPTLHNDPSARPPPDSKMLYAPIYGIDTFDAKVPSHPPKTWNELVSPQRLFSYGTPFFRIYVEGAEKPERSMSTNEIVLNIRKIAIDKLLCLPSSSDDLSEGQIFALLGSTIQPQIYEAARLDSELVSSHLAQCLYISPSRERLISEYPSQFTLSMAANSFLAEMDSRLISCIKALTKFMQQGLISSGHSGELATRIILLRAIQKAMSTSPITTNQSDIPYGCSVLLADFLQALIGEQSELKLDMHADHQTRLLKEGRIFWNHFTHISYTPTQADLLEFLYRGLAVQCKPNQWGFNQMFPIYLAPDLSEFALDEDRISFCGVQTKNGLVKFKEEGPKWNSQYAGVELKDNIPYLFILFSFKTTRTKHTLPTIPQRGSLIFHGLDQIKCLTPEISSALKELLSVDPDIRDFHKDDKDRRRYIENTRAAFYRLGDRKVDLNCDSDDGIDVD
;
A
#
# COMPACT_ATOMS: atom_id res chain seq x y z
N MET A 1 82.43 5.98 -34.32
CA MET A 1 83.45 6.36 -33.33
C MET A 1 82.79 7.25 -32.30
N ASN A 2 82.82 6.79 -31.04
CA ASN A 2 82.67 7.43 -29.71
C ASN A 2 82.43 8.95 -29.70
N SER A 3 81.64 9.55 -28.80
CA SER A 3 81.44 9.30 -27.35
C SER A 3 80.32 10.24 -26.82
N SER A 4 79.27 9.79 -26.12
CA SER A 4 79.09 9.63 -24.63
C SER A 4 78.39 10.86 -23.96
N PRO A 5 77.91 10.82 -22.70
CA PRO A 5 76.48 10.71 -22.36
C PRO A 5 75.96 11.74 -21.31
N GLU A 6 74.67 12.06 -21.25
CA GLU A 6 74.07 12.70 -20.06
C GLU A 6 72.71 12.08 -19.72
N ASP A 7 72.72 11.39 -18.57
CA ASP A 7 71.69 11.18 -17.55
C ASP A 7 70.21 10.97 -17.96
N LEU A 8 69.83 9.69 -18.01
CA LEU A 8 68.46 9.23 -17.84
C LEU A 8 68.12 9.20 -16.34
N ALA A 9 67.37 10.21 -15.86
CA ALA A 9 66.58 10.08 -14.65
C ALA A 9 65.47 9.02 -14.88
N SER A 10 65.26 8.17 -13.88
CA SER A 10 64.38 7.01 -13.97
C SER A 10 62.88 7.41 -14.05
N PRO A 11 62.01 6.66 -14.76
CA PRO A 11 60.56 6.90 -14.76
C PRO A 11 59.89 6.70 -13.39
N GLY A 12 60.61 6.16 -12.40
CA GLY A 12 60.13 5.97 -11.03
C GLY A 12 60.12 7.26 -10.20
N ASP A 13 61.00 8.22 -10.49
CA ASP A 13 61.16 9.45 -9.69
C ASP A 13 60.05 10.49 -9.98
N ASN A 14 59.46 10.48 -11.18
CA ASN A 14 58.36 11.39 -11.55
C ASN A 14 57.01 10.98 -10.93
N LEU A 15 56.77 9.69 -10.68
CA LEU A 15 55.53 9.23 -10.02
C LEU A 15 55.62 9.42 -8.49
N ALA A 16 56.80 9.21 -7.91
CA ALA A 16 57.05 9.43 -6.47
C ALA A 16 56.95 10.92 -6.10
N SER A 17 57.54 11.81 -6.90
CA SER A 17 57.47 13.27 -6.67
C SER A 17 56.06 13.86 -6.81
N GLY A 18 55.22 13.33 -7.70
CA GLY A 18 53.81 13.73 -7.83
C GLY A 18 52.96 13.35 -6.62
N LEU A 19 53.17 12.13 -6.08
CA LEU A 19 52.47 11.67 -4.87
C LEU A 19 52.94 12.41 -3.61
N ASP A 20 54.23 12.75 -3.50
CA ASP A 20 54.76 13.53 -2.37
C ASP A 20 54.24 14.97 -2.35
N ASN A 21 53.99 15.57 -3.52
CA ASN A 21 53.35 16.87 -3.64
C ASN A 21 51.88 16.81 -3.18
N LEU A 22 51.11 15.83 -3.68
CA LEU A 22 49.73 15.62 -3.27
C LEU A 22 49.61 15.33 -1.76
N ARG A 23 50.54 14.56 -1.21
CA ARG A 23 50.62 14.28 0.22
C ARG A 23 50.87 15.55 1.03
N SER A 24 51.80 16.39 0.59
CA SER A 24 52.09 17.68 1.25
C SER A 24 50.87 18.61 1.23
N ARG A 25 50.16 18.68 0.10
CA ARG A 25 48.91 19.43 -0.03
C ARG A 25 47.80 18.89 0.88
N TYR A 26 47.66 17.55 0.95
CA TYR A 26 46.68 16.90 1.82
C TYR A 26 46.92 17.25 3.29
N VAL A 27 48.17 17.18 3.76
CA VAL A 27 48.55 17.57 5.14
C VAL A 27 48.24 19.04 5.41
N GLY A 28 48.48 19.93 4.44
CA GLY A 28 48.18 21.35 4.57
C GLY A 28 46.69 21.67 4.70
N LEU A 29 45.81 20.87 4.08
CA LEU A 29 44.35 21.03 4.15
C LEU A 29 43.69 20.22 5.29
N HIS A 30 44.43 19.29 5.92
CA HIS A 30 43.94 18.43 7.01
C HIS A 30 44.88 18.44 8.23
N PRO A 31 45.21 19.61 8.82
CA PRO A 31 46.24 19.72 9.85
C PRO A 31 45.85 19.06 11.19
N HIS A 32 44.57 18.75 11.42
CA HIS A 32 44.06 18.17 12.66
C HIS A 32 43.70 16.68 12.57
N VAL A 33 43.85 16.05 11.40
CA VAL A 33 43.66 14.60 11.26
C VAL A 33 44.86 13.86 11.87
N GLU A 34 44.64 13.10 12.95
CA GLU A 34 45.70 12.48 13.76
C GLU A 34 46.58 11.49 12.97
N ASP A 35 46.03 10.80 11.97
CA ASP A 35 46.75 9.83 11.13
C ASP A 35 46.67 10.21 9.64
N ASN A 36 47.33 11.31 9.31
CA ASN A 36 47.39 11.83 7.93
C ASN A 36 47.99 10.83 6.94
N GLN A 37 48.92 9.97 7.37
CA GLN A 37 49.59 9.02 6.48
C GLN A 37 48.66 7.89 6.07
N ASN A 38 47.94 7.27 7.01
CA ASN A 38 47.01 6.21 6.67
C ASN A 38 45.73 6.76 6.01
N SER A 39 45.28 7.96 6.39
CA SER A 39 44.12 8.60 5.76
C SER A 39 44.38 8.95 4.29
N PHE A 40 45.53 9.54 3.97
CA PHE A 40 45.92 9.81 2.57
C PHE A 40 46.12 8.52 1.77
N SER A 41 46.80 7.53 2.36
CA SER A 41 47.01 6.23 1.71
C SER A 41 45.68 5.51 1.41
N ARG A 42 44.69 5.59 2.31
CA ARG A 42 43.33 5.08 2.10
C ARG A 42 42.65 5.72 0.90
N LEU A 43 42.72 7.05 0.80
CA LEU A 43 42.09 7.80 -0.29
C LEU A 43 42.66 7.41 -1.65
N ILE A 44 43.99 7.34 -1.76
CA ILE A 44 44.68 6.93 -2.99
C ILE A 44 44.36 5.47 -3.34
N LEU A 45 44.39 4.55 -2.35
CA LEU A 45 44.14 3.13 -2.58
C LEU A 45 42.70 2.83 -3.03
N LYS A 46 41.72 3.56 -2.50
CA LYS A 46 40.29 3.33 -2.75
C LYS A 46 39.70 4.17 -3.90
N SER A 47 40.46 5.11 -4.46
CA SER A 47 40.03 5.94 -5.60
C SER A 47 41.12 6.01 -6.69
N SER A 48 41.69 7.20 -6.95
CA SER A 48 42.83 7.43 -7.85
C SER A 48 43.56 8.72 -7.48
N GLY A 49 44.84 8.85 -7.88
CA GLY A 49 45.63 10.07 -7.65
C GLY A 49 44.99 11.34 -8.22
N SER A 50 44.44 11.26 -9.44
CA SER A 50 43.74 12.39 -10.09
C SER A 50 42.47 12.83 -9.37
N LYS A 51 41.75 11.91 -8.72
CA LYS A 51 40.54 12.24 -7.96
C LYS A 51 40.86 12.85 -6.61
N VAL A 52 41.91 12.36 -5.96
CA VAL A 52 42.41 12.97 -4.73
C VAL A 52 42.93 14.38 -5.01
N GLU A 53 43.57 14.61 -6.15
CA GLU A 53 43.96 15.95 -6.60
C GLU A 53 42.75 16.88 -6.78
N HIS A 54 41.74 16.45 -7.54
CA HIS A 54 40.48 17.20 -7.69
C HIS A 54 39.80 17.50 -6.35
N TYR A 55 39.74 16.50 -5.45
CA TYR A 55 39.21 16.71 -4.11
C TYR A 55 39.98 17.80 -3.32
N LEU A 56 41.31 17.84 -3.45
CA LEU A 56 42.13 18.85 -2.78
C LEU A 56 41.97 20.24 -3.41
N ASP A 57 41.75 20.32 -4.71
CA ASP A 57 41.44 21.56 -5.41
C ASP A 57 40.07 22.11 -4.96
N ASP A 58 39.04 21.27 -5.03
CA ASP A 58 37.66 21.62 -4.65
C ASP A 58 37.58 22.00 -3.16
N LEU A 59 38.29 21.29 -2.28
CA LEU A 59 38.34 21.63 -0.86
C LEU A 59 39.04 22.97 -0.61
N ALA A 60 40.14 23.25 -1.32
CA ALA A 60 40.82 24.53 -1.23
C ALA A 60 39.94 25.68 -1.72
N GLU A 61 39.19 25.47 -2.80
CA GLU A 61 38.21 26.44 -3.32
C GLU A 61 37.07 26.68 -2.32
N ALA A 62 36.47 25.61 -1.78
CA ALA A 62 35.41 25.70 -0.78
C ALA A 62 35.87 26.43 0.49
N PHE A 63 37.11 26.19 0.95
CA PHE A 63 37.71 26.97 2.04
C PHE A 63 37.94 28.44 1.70
N GLY A 64 38.19 28.76 0.42
CA GLY A 64 38.31 30.13 -0.06
C GLY A 64 36.98 30.90 -0.10
N LYS A 65 35.84 30.19 -0.17
CA LYS A 65 34.48 30.76 -0.16
C LYS A 65 33.98 31.08 1.26
N LEU A 66 34.68 30.66 2.32
CA LEU A 66 34.30 30.93 3.70
C LEU A 66 34.47 32.42 4.07
N PRO A 67 33.67 32.95 5.02
CA PRO A 67 33.80 34.34 5.46
C PRO A 67 35.22 34.66 5.95
N SER A 68 35.76 35.80 5.52
CA SER A 68 37.11 36.25 5.90
C SER A 68 37.29 36.50 7.41
N SER A 69 36.20 36.55 8.17
CA SER A 69 36.18 36.65 9.63
C SER A 69 36.42 35.31 10.35
N MET A 70 36.44 34.17 9.65
CA MET A 70 36.62 32.85 10.27
C MET A 70 38.11 32.55 10.53
N PRO A 71 38.53 32.32 11.78
CA PRO A 71 39.90 31.91 12.08
C PRO A 71 40.22 30.52 11.51
N LEU A 72 41.39 30.38 10.87
CA LEU A 72 41.87 29.11 10.27
C LEU A 72 41.81 27.93 11.26
N LYS A 73 42.19 28.16 12.52
CA LYS A 73 42.15 27.14 13.57
C LYS A 73 40.72 26.63 13.84
N ILE A 74 39.71 27.49 13.74
CA ILE A 74 38.31 27.10 13.92
C ILE A 74 37.85 26.29 12.71
N ARG A 75 38.09 26.79 11.48
CA ARG A 75 37.80 26.06 10.24
C ARG A 75 38.37 24.65 10.26
N ASP A 76 39.65 24.51 10.56
CA ASP A 76 40.35 23.22 10.53
C ASP A 76 39.82 22.26 11.60
N THR A 77 39.42 22.79 12.77
CA THR A 77 38.82 22.00 13.86
C THR A 77 37.42 21.51 13.46
N LEU A 78 36.60 22.39 12.87
CA LEU A 78 35.27 22.05 12.39
C LEU A 78 35.32 21.02 11.27
N TRP A 79 36.23 21.18 10.31
CA TRP A 79 36.42 20.22 9.23
C TRP A 79 36.88 18.85 9.75
N CYS A 80 37.84 18.83 10.70
CA CYS A 80 38.25 17.58 11.33
C CYS A 80 37.09 16.88 12.05
N ASN A 81 36.29 17.62 12.81
CA ASN A 81 35.11 17.07 13.48
C ASN A 81 34.05 16.56 12.50
N PHE A 82 33.92 17.21 11.35
CA PHE A 82 33.02 16.80 10.28
C PHE A 82 33.47 15.51 9.60
N LEU A 83 34.78 15.25 9.56
CA LEU A 83 35.35 13.99 9.06
C LEU A 83 35.35 12.86 10.12
N SER A 84 35.29 13.19 11.41
CA SER A 84 35.27 12.22 12.52
C SER A 84 33.87 11.67 12.79
N ARG A 85 33.76 10.36 13.06
CA ARG A 85 32.50 9.64 13.31
C ARG A 85 32.04 9.63 14.78
N ASP A 86 32.59 10.50 15.62
CA ASP A 86 32.33 10.47 17.07
C ASP A 86 30.93 11.01 17.45
N ASN A 87 30.29 10.34 18.42
CA ASN A 87 28.87 10.43 18.81
C ASN A 87 28.31 11.83 19.19
N TYR A 88 29.11 12.90 19.21
CA TYR A 88 28.64 14.24 19.57
C TYR A 88 28.02 15.05 18.41
N THR A 89 28.07 14.55 17.17
CA THR A 89 27.74 15.33 15.96
C THR A 89 26.46 14.91 15.22
N ASN A 90 25.77 13.85 15.62
CA ASN A 90 24.58 13.35 14.88
C ASN A 90 23.38 14.31 14.84
N GLY A 91 23.35 15.36 15.67
CA GLY A 91 22.33 16.43 15.62
C GLY A 91 22.81 17.77 15.02
N THR A 92 24.10 17.89 14.70
CA THR A 92 24.79 19.20 14.53
C THR A 92 25.46 19.36 13.16
N ILE A 93 25.56 18.29 12.36
CA ILE A 93 26.33 18.22 11.09
C ILE A 93 25.98 19.32 10.06
N ILE A 94 24.76 19.88 10.10
CA ILE A 94 24.33 20.94 9.16
C ILE A 94 24.30 22.34 9.82
N SER A 95 24.19 22.43 11.14
CA SER A 95 24.10 23.71 11.86
C SER A 95 25.46 24.33 12.19
N VAL A 96 26.57 23.60 12.01
CA VAL A 96 27.90 24.03 12.45
C VAL A 96 28.47 25.20 11.65
N TRP A 97 28.09 25.35 10.37
CA TRP A 97 28.75 26.33 9.49
C TRP A 97 27.93 27.61 9.22
N GLU A 98 26.63 27.68 9.55
CA GLU A 98 25.74 28.83 9.21
C GLU A 98 25.94 29.37 7.76
N LEU A 99 26.19 28.48 6.80
CA LEU A 99 26.45 28.82 5.39
C LEU A 99 25.17 28.77 4.56
N ASP A 100 25.25 29.36 3.37
CA ASP A 100 24.31 29.14 2.27
C ASP A 100 24.20 27.65 1.89
N ASP A 101 23.02 27.25 1.40
CA ASP A 101 22.65 25.86 1.12
C ASP A 101 23.56 25.22 0.06
N ASP A 102 24.03 25.99 -0.93
CA ASP A 102 24.90 25.48 -2.00
C ASP A 102 26.30 25.12 -1.47
N LEU A 103 26.88 25.97 -0.61
CA LEU A 103 28.20 25.73 -0.01
C LEU A 103 28.16 24.59 1.02
N ASN A 104 27.05 24.44 1.75
CA ASN A 104 26.82 23.27 2.61
C ASN A 104 26.77 21.97 1.80
N ALA A 105 26.10 21.97 0.65
CA ALA A 105 26.05 20.80 -0.23
C ALA A 105 27.44 20.43 -0.79
N GLU A 106 28.27 21.43 -1.09
CA GLU A 106 29.66 21.25 -1.53
C GLU A 106 30.51 20.55 -0.44
N PHE A 107 30.47 21.03 0.81
CA PHE A 107 31.17 20.39 1.93
C PHE A 107 30.70 18.96 2.22
N VAL A 108 29.40 18.69 2.12
CA VAL A 108 28.85 17.33 2.29
C VAL A 108 29.42 16.38 1.24
N ARG A 109 29.51 16.80 -0.02
CA ARG A 109 30.10 15.98 -1.10
C ARG A 109 31.58 15.70 -0.85
N LEU A 110 32.33 16.71 -0.41
CA LEU A 110 33.76 16.58 -0.11
C LEU A 110 34.02 15.64 1.07
N ALA A 111 33.25 15.75 2.15
CA ALA A 111 33.38 14.83 3.29
C ALA A 111 32.93 13.40 2.94
N PHE A 112 31.89 13.28 2.12
CA PHE A 112 31.45 11.98 1.59
C PHE A 112 32.55 11.32 0.76
N PHE A 113 33.20 12.06 -0.14
CA PHE A 113 34.37 11.56 -0.88
C PHE A 113 35.49 11.14 0.07
N HIS A 114 35.75 11.93 1.13
CA HIS A 114 36.80 11.62 2.09
C HIS A 114 36.57 10.28 2.79
N GLN A 115 35.37 10.05 3.32
CA GLN A 115 35.03 8.85 4.08
C GLN A 115 34.72 7.62 3.21
N HIS A 116 34.17 7.85 2.01
CA HIS A 116 33.66 6.83 1.10
C HIS A 116 34.21 6.96 -0.33
N PRO A 117 35.55 7.03 -0.51
CA PRO A 117 36.19 7.27 -1.81
C PRO A 117 35.84 6.20 -2.87
N GLU A 118 35.52 4.98 -2.44
CA GLU A 118 35.10 3.88 -3.33
C GLU A 118 33.78 4.15 -4.09
N PHE A 119 32.94 5.05 -3.59
CA PHE A 119 31.66 5.39 -4.22
C PHE A 119 31.76 6.57 -5.21
N ALA A 120 32.92 7.20 -5.33
CA ALA A 120 33.20 8.30 -6.26
C ALA A 120 33.25 7.86 -7.75
N CYS A 121 33.02 6.57 -8.03
CA CYS A 121 32.99 5.96 -9.37
C CYS A 121 31.62 5.39 -9.75
N THR A 122 30.59 5.56 -8.92
CA THR A 122 29.26 5.01 -9.21
C THR A 122 28.65 5.73 -10.42
N GLU A 123 28.14 4.97 -11.41
CA GLU A 123 27.52 5.49 -12.65
C GLU A 123 26.24 6.31 -12.37
N HIS A 124 25.74 6.30 -11.13
CA HIS A 124 24.54 7.00 -10.70
C HIS A 124 24.87 8.00 -9.58
N PRO A 125 24.44 9.27 -9.69
CA PRO A 125 24.69 10.26 -8.66
C PRO A 125 23.97 9.90 -7.36
N ILE A 126 24.74 9.76 -6.27
CA ILE A 126 24.20 9.52 -4.93
C ILE A 126 23.54 10.82 -4.43
N SER A 127 22.32 10.73 -3.90
CA SER A 127 21.62 11.91 -3.38
C SER A 127 22.30 12.47 -2.11
N GLN A 128 22.19 13.78 -1.89
CA GLN A 128 22.76 14.44 -0.71
C GLN A 128 22.21 13.87 0.61
N GLU A 129 20.92 13.50 0.65
CA GLU A 129 20.30 12.83 1.81
C GLU A 129 20.97 11.49 2.13
N LYS A 130 21.28 10.68 1.10
CA LYS A 130 22.00 9.40 1.28
C LYS A 130 23.44 9.62 1.69
N MET A 131 24.11 10.64 1.16
CA MET A 131 25.46 11.02 1.57
C MET A 131 25.49 11.39 3.07
N LEU A 132 24.53 12.20 3.52
CA LEU A 132 24.38 12.59 4.92
C LEU A 132 24.09 11.39 5.83
N ALA A 133 23.17 10.50 5.43
CA ALA A 133 22.85 9.31 6.19
C ALA A 133 24.07 8.35 6.32
N ALA A 134 24.88 8.23 5.27
CA ALA A 134 26.10 7.43 5.29
C ALA A 134 27.20 8.05 6.16
N LEU A 135 27.33 9.38 6.13
CA LEU A 135 28.26 10.14 6.99
C LEU A 135 27.87 10.05 8.47
N ALA A 136 26.57 10.05 8.78
CA ALA A 136 26.03 9.92 10.14
C ALA A 136 26.01 8.47 10.68
N ALA A 137 26.37 7.48 9.86
CA ALA A 137 26.30 6.09 10.26
C ALA A 137 27.40 5.72 11.28
N PRO A 138 27.04 4.98 12.35
CA PRO A 138 27.94 4.76 13.49
C PRO A 138 29.18 3.92 13.14
N VAL A 139 29.09 3.07 12.11
CA VAL A 139 30.21 2.25 11.62
C VAL A 139 30.20 2.15 10.09
N HIS A 140 31.38 1.92 9.51
CA HIS A 140 31.55 1.84 8.05
C HIS A 140 30.72 0.73 7.39
N ALA A 141 30.46 -0.38 8.09
CA ALA A 141 29.60 -1.46 7.59
C ALA A 141 28.16 -0.98 7.34
N VAL A 142 27.55 -0.29 8.32
CA VAL A 142 26.19 0.27 8.20
C VAL A 142 26.12 1.34 7.10
N ALA A 143 27.14 2.20 7.01
CA ALA A 143 27.24 3.18 5.92
C ALA A 143 27.31 2.48 4.55
N LYS A 144 28.10 1.40 4.45
CA LYS A 144 28.24 0.63 3.22
C LYS A 144 26.94 -0.06 2.85
N ASP A 145 26.25 -0.68 3.82
CA ASP A 145 24.95 -1.30 3.62
C ASP A 145 23.90 -0.29 3.15
N LEU A 146 23.85 0.93 3.71
CA LEU A 146 22.97 2.00 3.23
C LEU A 146 23.29 2.41 1.77
N LEU A 147 24.56 2.37 1.39
CA LEU A 147 25.03 2.74 0.05
C LEU A 147 24.90 1.59 -0.97
N THR A 148 24.91 0.32 -0.53
CA THR A 148 24.80 -0.87 -1.38
C THR A 148 23.40 -1.49 -1.42
N ALA A 149 22.55 -1.26 -0.40
CA ALA A 149 21.18 -1.76 -0.33
C ALA A 149 20.25 -1.21 -1.42
N ALA A 150 20.74 -0.27 -2.25
CA ALA A 150 20.01 0.30 -3.37
C ALA A 150 20.31 -0.36 -4.72
N GLN A 151 21.14 -1.41 -4.81
CA GLN A 151 21.18 -2.26 -6.00
C GLN A 151 20.23 -3.44 -5.76
N PRO A 152 18.96 -3.37 -6.21
CA PRO A 152 18.19 -4.60 -6.32
C PRO A 152 19.02 -5.57 -7.14
N SER A 153 19.07 -6.84 -6.72
CA SER A 153 19.51 -7.92 -7.59
C SER A 153 18.89 -7.66 -8.98
N PRO A 154 19.65 -7.72 -10.10
CA PRO A 154 19.08 -7.45 -11.40
C PRO A 154 17.81 -8.28 -11.52
N ALA A 155 16.67 -7.58 -11.59
CA ALA A 155 15.39 -8.27 -11.60
C ALA A 155 15.41 -9.20 -12.81
N ASP A 156 15.02 -10.45 -12.57
CA ASP A 156 14.98 -11.50 -13.58
C ASP A 156 14.42 -10.92 -14.91
N PRO A 157 15.20 -10.93 -16.01
CA PRO A 157 14.77 -10.35 -17.28
C PRO A 157 13.40 -10.88 -17.72
N ASP A 158 13.13 -12.16 -17.48
CA ASP A 158 11.85 -12.80 -17.79
C ASP A 158 10.72 -12.20 -16.94
N HIS A 159 10.98 -11.93 -15.66
CA HIS A 159 10.04 -11.26 -14.77
C HIS A 159 9.68 -9.84 -15.27
N ILE A 160 10.68 -9.05 -15.67
CA ILE A 160 10.43 -7.70 -16.22
C ILE A 160 9.59 -7.79 -17.50
N GLU A 161 9.90 -8.75 -18.36
CA GLU A 161 9.20 -8.93 -19.63
C GLU A 161 7.74 -9.35 -19.40
N ILE A 162 7.47 -10.29 -18.49
CA ILE A 162 6.10 -10.68 -18.10
C ILE A 162 5.31 -9.47 -17.60
N LEU A 163 5.93 -8.60 -16.80
CA LEU A 163 5.26 -7.38 -16.32
C LEU A 163 4.95 -6.39 -17.44
N LYS A 164 5.83 -6.25 -18.43
CA LYS A 164 5.60 -5.41 -19.62
C LYS A 164 4.46 -5.96 -20.48
N GLU A 165 4.50 -7.25 -20.79
CA GLU A 165 3.42 -7.91 -21.53
C GLU A 165 2.08 -7.82 -20.80
N GLY A 166 2.09 -8.01 -19.48
CA GLY A 166 0.90 -7.88 -18.66
C GLY A 166 0.35 -6.45 -18.62
N TYR A 167 1.22 -5.44 -18.70
CA TYR A 167 0.82 -4.05 -18.86
C TYR A 167 0.16 -3.81 -20.23
N ASP A 168 0.71 -4.40 -21.29
CA ASP A 168 0.20 -4.27 -22.66
C ASP A 168 -1.03 -5.14 -22.97
N HIS A 169 -1.41 -6.05 -22.06
CA HIS A 169 -2.60 -6.87 -22.15
C HIS A 169 -3.86 -6.03 -22.50
N GLU A 170 -4.79 -6.67 -23.21
CA GLU A 170 -6.10 -6.10 -23.53
C GLU A 170 -6.81 -5.58 -22.28
N TYR A 171 -7.41 -4.40 -22.36
CA TYR A 171 -8.11 -3.80 -21.24
C TYR A 171 -9.47 -4.46 -21.02
N LEU A 172 -9.59 -5.18 -19.90
CA LEU A 172 -10.77 -5.97 -19.56
C LEU A 172 -11.99 -5.08 -19.26
N ARG A 173 -13.19 -5.56 -19.63
CA ARG A 173 -14.48 -4.88 -19.40
C ARG A 173 -14.51 -3.42 -19.92
N SER A 174 -13.82 -3.16 -21.03
CA SER A 174 -13.66 -1.83 -21.63
C SER A 174 -14.98 -1.06 -21.75
N GLU A 175 -16.02 -1.66 -22.34
CA GLU A 175 -17.32 -0.97 -22.52
C GLU A 175 -18.00 -0.58 -21.20
N ALA A 176 -17.90 -1.42 -20.17
CA ALA A 176 -18.51 -1.17 -18.86
C ALA A 176 -17.76 -0.10 -18.05
N ILE A 177 -16.50 0.21 -18.39
CA ILE A 177 -15.64 1.12 -17.61
C ILE A 177 -15.36 2.41 -18.38
N VAL A 178 -14.88 2.31 -19.62
CA VAL A 178 -14.42 3.44 -20.44
C VAL A 178 -15.59 4.36 -20.78
N THR A 179 -16.71 3.80 -21.23
CA THR A 179 -17.88 4.59 -21.67
C THR A 179 -18.49 5.41 -20.52
N PRO A 180 -18.79 4.84 -19.33
CA PRO A 180 -19.28 5.62 -18.20
C PRO A 180 -18.26 6.63 -17.67
N THR A 181 -16.97 6.29 -17.67
CA THR A 181 -15.89 7.19 -17.26
C THR A 181 -15.81 8.40 -18.18
N LEU A 182 -15.79 8.18 -19.50
CA LEU A 182 -15.77 9.23 -20.49
C LEU A 182 -17.00 10.13 -20.39
N LYS A 183 -18.20 9.54 -20.24
CA LYS A 183 -19.45 10.29 -20.03
C LYS A 183 -19.36 11.21 -18.80
N ARG A 184 -18.81 10.72 -17.69
CA ARG A 184 -18.61 11.52 -16.47
C ARG A 184 -17.61 12.66 -16.68
N LEU A 185 -16.49 12.40 -17.36
CA LEU A 185 -15.50 13.43 -17.69
C LEU A 185 -16.08 14.49 -18.63
N SER A 186 -16.84 14.07 -19.65
CA SER A 186 -17.57 14.97 -20.57
C SER A 186 -18.56 15.86 -19.82
N ASN A 187 -19.35 15.31 -18.90
CA ASN A 187 -20.28 16.09 -18.09
C ASN A 187 -19.53 17.10 -17.20
N ASN A 188 -18.43 16.70 -16.57
CA ASN A 188 -17.61 17.62 -15.76
C ASN A 188 -16.98 18.74 -16.61
N ALA A 189 -16.54 18.43 -17.83
CA ALA A 189 -15.99 19.43 -18.76
C ALA A 189 -17.06 20.43 -19.21
N LYS A 190 -18.28 19.95 -19.49
CA LYS A 190 -19.45 20.78 -19.81
C LYS A 190 -19.83 21.71 -18.66
N ASP A 191 -19.82 21.19 -17.43
CA ASP A 191 -20.21 21.92 -16.23
C ASP A 191 -19.12 22.88 -15.70
N TRP A 192 -17.96 22.93 -16.37
CA TRP A 192 -16.86 23.82 -15.99
C TRP A 192 -17.28 25.29 -15.93
N ASN A 193 -17.28 25.80 -14.70
CA ASN A 193 -17.53 27.18 -14.37
C ASN A 193 -16.57 27.61 -13.26
N SER A 194 -15.74 28.61 -13.55
CA SER A 194 -14.73 29.12 -12.64
C SER A 194 -15.30 29.82 -11.40
N THR A 195 -16.61 30.15 -11.37
CA THR A 195 -17.28 30.66 -10.15
C THR A 195 -17.74 29.53 -9.23
N LYS A 196 -18.06 28.36 -9.78
CA LYS A 196 -18.58 27.20 -9.03
C LYS A 196 -17.48 26.23 -8.60
N TYR A 197 -16.52 25.95 -9.48
CA TYR A 197 -15.47 24.96 -9.26
C TYR A 197 -14.08 25.60 -9.17
N LEU A 198 -13.18 25.00 -8.41
CA LEU A 198 -11.81 25.51 -8.22
C LEU A 198 -10.97 25.47 -9.50
N ALA A 199 -11.05 24.39 -10.27
CA ALA A 199 -10.37 24.18 -11.55
C ALA A 199 -11.04 23.00 -12.31
N PRO A 200 -10.87 22.87 -13.64
CA PRO A 200 -11.47 21.82 -14.45
C PRO A 200 -10.69 20.51 -14.32
N TYR A 201 -10.69 19.92 -13.13
CA TYR A 201 -10.04 18.63 -12.90
C TYR A 201 -10.80 17.71 -11.95
N THR A 202 -10.52 16.41 -12.05
CA THR A 202 -10.92 15.39 -11.07
C THR A 202 -9.75 14.46 -10.74
N ALA A 203 -9.94 13.57 -9.77
CA ALA A 203 -9.00 12.51 -9.44
C ALA A 203 -9.53 11.13 -9.84
N LEU A 204 -8.65 10.21 -10.26
CA LEU A 204 -8.92 8.78 -10.42
C LEU A 204 -8.27 8.02 -9.26
N ILE A 205 -9.09 7.37 -8.44
CA ILE A 205 -8.67 6.73 -7.19
C ILE A 205 -9.01 5.24 -7.28
N ALA A 206 -7.99 4.41 -7.18
CA ALA A 206 -8.11 2.96 -7.09
C ALA A 206 -6.75 2.40 -6.65
N PRO A 207 -6.70 1.21 -6.03
CA PRO A 207 -5.43 0.62 -5.62
C PRO A 207 -4.50 0.37 -6.81
N SER A 208 -3.20 0.15 -6.56
CA SER A 208 -2.29 -0.29 -7.61
C SER A 208 -2.79 -1.60 -8.25
N MET A 209 -2.38 -1.87 -9.50
CA MET A 209 -2.80 -3.06 -10.28
C MET A 209 -4.28 -3.14 -10.69
N SER A 210 -5.11 -2.14 -10.36
CA SER A 210 -6.53 -2.07 -10.79
C SER A 210 -6.74 -1.68 -12.27
N GLY A 211 -5.69 -1.21 -12.96
CA GLY A 211 -5.77 -0.77 -14.35
C GLY A 211 -6.04 0.72 -14.57
N LYS A 212 -5.86 1.59 -13.56
CA LYS A 212 -5.99 3.06 -13.69
C LYS A 212 -5.27 3.64 -14.90
N THR A 213 -3.97 3.36 -15.02
CA THR A 213 -3.17 3.92 -16.11
C THR A 213 -3.65 3.41 -17.47
N ARG A 214 -4.01 2.13 -17.56
CA ARG A 214 -4.57 1.54 -18.79
C ARG A 214 -5.93 2.12 -19.14
N LEU A 215 -6.74 2.53 -18.16
CA LEU A 215 -7.98 3.27 -18.41
C LEU A 215 -7.71 4.61 -19.10
N LEU A 216 -6.71 5.38 -18.63
CA LEU A 216 -6.32 6.63 -19.27
C LEU A 216 -5.85 6.42 -20.71
N MET A 217 -5.10 5.34 -20.95
CA MET A 217 -4.69 4.95 -22.30
C MET A 217 -5.88 4.56 -23.16
N LYS A 218 -6.85 3.80 -22.64
CA LYS A 218 -8.05 3.42 -23.41
C LYS A 218 -8.96 4.59 -23.76
N LEU A 219 -8.97 5.64 -22.94
CA LEU A 219 -9.66 6.89 -23.28
C LEU A 219 -9.05 7.59 -24.50
N SER A 220 -7.77 7.33 -24.83
CA SER A 220 -7.12 7.88 -26.02
C SER A 220 -7.71 7.35 -27.32
N GLU A 221 -8.46 6.24 -27.30
CA GLU A 221 -9.19 5.76 -28.49
C GLU A 221 -10.43 6.61 -28.83
N LYS A 222 -10.85 7.52 -27.93
CA LYS A 222 -12.12 8.27 -28.03
C LYS A 222 -11.95 9.79 -27.95
N ILE A 223 -10.88 10.27 -27.32
CA ILE A 223 -10.55 11.70 -27.18
C ILE A 223 -9.03 11.89 -27.23
N CYS A 224 -8.56 13.13 -27.44
CA CYS A 224 -7.13 13.42 -27.32
C CYS A 224 -6.72 13.39 -25.84
N VAL A 225 -5.87 12.43 -25.47
CA VAL A 225 -5.28 12.35 -24.13
C VAL A 225 -3.84 12.80 -24.21
N VAL A 226 -3.46 13.83 -23.45
CA VAL A 226 -2.07 14.20 -23.20
C VAL A 226 -1.67 13.54 -21.90
N TYR A 227 -0.92 12.44 -22.00
CA TYR A 227 -0.49 11.62 -20.87
C TYR A 227 0.90 12.05 -20.39
N ILE A 228 1.04 12.27 -19.08
CA ILE A 228 2.30 12.64 -18.41
C ILE A 228 2.42 11.79 -17.14
N CYS A 229 3.37 10.86 -17.12
CA CYS A 229 3.71 10.05 -15.96
C CYS A 229 4.82 10.72 -15.15
N LEU A 230 4.52 11.10 -13.91
CA LEU A 230 5.41 11.82 -12.98
C LEU A 230 6.15 10.89 -12.01
N ARG A 231 6.23 9.60 -12.34
CA ARG A 231 6.95 8.58 -11.56
C ARG A 231 8.42 9.01 -11.33
N PRO A 232 9.05 8.66 -10.19
CA PRO A 232 10.47 8.93 -9.97
C PRO A 232 11.37 8.39 -11.09
N GLY A 233 12.45 9.11 -11.41
CA GLY A 233 13.35 8.77 -12.53
C GLY A 233 14.13 7.46 -12.35
N ASP A 234 14.29 7.00 -11.11
CA ASP A 234 14.95 5.74 -10.74
C ASP A 234 13.99 4.54 -10.68
N SER A 235 12.70 4.75 -10.90
CA SER A 235 11.70 3.68 -10.80
C SER A 235 11.65 2.83 -12.07
N THR A 236 11.72 1.51 -11.89
CA THR A 236 11.57 0.49 -12.96
C THR A 236 10.12 0.13 -13.30
N GLY A 237 9.14 0.68 -12.57
CA GLY A 237 7.72 0.40 -12.76
C GLY A 237 7.13 0.89 -14.10
N GLN A 238 6.04 0.25 -14.53
CA GLN A 238 5.32 0.60 -15.77
C GLN A 238 4.11 1.51 -15.51
N PRO A 239 3.81 2.48 -16.41
CA PRO A 239 4.66 2.91 -17.53
C PRO A 239 5.85 3.75 -17.03
N PRO A 240 6.88 3.94 -17.89
CA PRO A 240 8.03 4.77 -17.57
C PRO A 240 7.64 6.23 -17.32
N ARG A 241 8.53 6.96 -16.63
CA ARG A 241 8.41 8.42 -16.46
C ARG A 241 8.38 9.10 -17.83
N SER A 242 7.49 10.06 -18.01
CA SER A 242 7.45 10.86 -19.24
C SER A 242 8.56 11.91 -19.22
N VAL A 243 9.18 12.20 -20.35
CA VAL A 243 10.22 13.24 -20.47
C VAL A 243 9.68 14.62 -20.07
N LEU A 244 8.43 14.92 -20.44
CA LEU A 244 7.71 16.14 -20.01
C LEU A 244 7.53 16.26 -18.49
N ALA A 245 7.72 15.20 -17.71
CA ALA A 245 7.65 15.26 -16.25
C ALA A 245 8.76 16.14 -15.66
N ASP A 246 9.90 16.28 -16.33
CA ASP A 246 11.01 17.09 -15.84
C ASP A 246 10.69 18.59 -15.91
N GLU A 247 9.92 19.01 -16.92
CA GLU A 247 9.37 20.37 -17.01
C GLU A 247 8.30 20.64 -15.94
N MET A 248 7.63 19.60 -15.46
CA MET A 248 6.63 19.70 -14.41
C MET A 248 7.27 19.79 -13.02
N GLU A 249 8.48 19.26 -12.84
CA GLU A 249 9.20 19.15 -11.58
C GLU A 249 10.54 19.90 -11.58
N LEU A 250 10.56 21.15 -12.06
CA LEU A 250 11.79 21.96 -12.01
C LEU A 250 12.27 22.21 -10.57
N PRO A 251 13.59 22.23 -10.29
CA PRO A 251 14.11 22.56 -8.97
C PRO A 251 14.06 24.06 -8.67
N ASN A 252 14.00 24.37 -7.36
CA ASN A 252 14.28 25.70 -6.79
C ASN A 252 13.42 26.86 -7.33
N LYS A 253 12.21 26.59 -7.83
CA LYS A 253 11.30 27.65 -8.29
C LYS A 253 10.52 28.29 -7.14
N ARG A 254 10.50 29.63 -7.12
CA ARG A 254 9.52 30.43 -6.37
C ARG A 254 8.14 30.36 -7.04
N VAL A 255 7.08 30.63 -6.28
CA VAL A 255 5.68 30.54 -6.71
C VAL A 255 5.39 31.26 -8.03
N GLU A 256 5.77 32.54 -8.16
CA GLU A 256 5.49 33.31 -9.40
C GLU A 256 6.29 32.78 -10.59
N GLY A 257 7.55 32.38 -10.38
CA GLY A 257 8.37 31.79 -11.44
C GLY A 257 7.80 30.46 -11.95
N LEU A 258 7.32 29.61 -11.05
CA LEU A 258 6.68 28.35 -11.41
C LEU A 258 5.33 28.58 -12.11
N LEU A 259 4.57 29.58 -11.69
CA LEU A 259 3.28 29.94 -12.28
C LEU A 259 3.43 30.42 -13.72
N VAL A 260 4.41 31.29 -14.00
CA VAL A 260 4.76 31.70 -15.36
C VAL A 260 5.21 30.51 -16.19
N HIS A 261 6.09 29.67 -15.63
CA HIS A 261 6.59 28.47 -16.30
C HIS A 261 5.45 27.55 -16.73
N TYR A 262 4.52 27.23 -15.83
CA TYR A 262 3.37 26.38 -16.15
C TYR A 262 2.42 26.98 -17.18
N TYR A 263 2.20 28.30 -17.21
CA TYR A 263 1.45 28.90 -18.33
C TYR A 263 2.15 28.68 -19.66
N ARG A 264 3.46 28.90 -19.73
CA ARG A 264 4.26 28.72 -20.95
C ARG A 264 4.29 27.25 -21.38
N LEU A 265 4.48 26.34 -20.44
CA LEU A 265 4.52 24.90 -20.66
C LEU A 265 3.19 24.40 -21.23
N LEU A 266 2.08 24.71 -20.56
CA LEU A 266 0.76 24.28 -21.04
C LEU A 266 0.41 24.92 -22.40
N ALA A 267 0.75 26.19 -22.60
CA ALA A 267 0.57 26.85 -23.90
C ALA A 267 1.34 26.13 -25.02
N ALA A 268 2.58 25.71 -24.76
CA ALA A 268 3.41 25.02 -25.74
C ALA A 268 2.86 23.63 -26.05
N ILE A 269 2.46 22.88 -25.03
CA ILE A 269 1.81 21.58 -25.23
C ILE A 269 0.54 21.75 -26.08
N PHE A 270 -0.31 22.74 -25.78
CA PHE A 270 -1.50 23.01 -26.59
C PHE A 270 -1.16 23.32 -28.05
N ASP A 271 -0.12 24.09 -28.29
CA ASP A 271 0.31 24.48 -29.64
C ASP A 271 0.86 23.29 -30.43
N VAL A 272 1.73 22.49 -29.82
CA VAL A 272 2.31 21.27 -30.42
C VAL A 272 1.23 20.25 -30.74
N VAL A 273 0.27 20.03 -29.83
CA VAL A 273 -0.87 19.14 -30.06
C VAL A 273 -1.77 19.69 -31.19
N ALA A 274 -2.03 21.00 -31.19
CA ALA A 274 -2.84 21.62 -32.24
C ALA A 274 -2.18 21.49 -33.62
N GLU A 275 -0.86 21.68 -33.69
CA GLU A 275 -0.07 21.49 -34.92
C GLU A 275 -0.08 20.05 -35.39
N PHE A 276 0.05 19.09 -34.47
CA PHE A 276 -0.03 17.67 -34.80
C PHE A 276 -1.36 17.34 -35.52
N PHE A 277 -2.48 17.88 -35.05
CA PHE A 277 -3.79 17.65 -35.65
C PHE A 277 -4.16 18.61 -36.80
N SER A 278 -3.33 19.62 -37.08
CA SER A 278 -3.60 20.59 -38.15
C SER A 278 -3.50 20.01 -39.56
N ASN A 279 -2.77 18.90 -39.72
CA ASN A 279 -2.64 18.22 -41.01
C ASN A 279 -3.97 17.53 -41.41
N PRO A 280 -4.56 17.88 -42.57
CA PRO A 280 -5.78 17.26 -43.06
C PRO A 280 -5.50 15.80 -43.44
N SER A 281 -6.02 14.89 -42.64
CA SER A 281 -5.93 13.44 -42.84
C SER A 281 -7.20 12.97 -43.53
N ASN A 282 -7.34 13.35 -44.80
CA ASN A 282 -8.48 12.95 -45.62
C ASN A 282 -8.55 11.42 -45.68
N GLY A 283 -9.60 10.84 -45.08
CA GLY A 283 -9.88 9.40 -45.11
C GLY A 283 -9.32 8.56 -43.95
N ILE A 284 -8.63 9.14 -42.97
CA ILE A 284 -8.21 8.42 -41.75
C ILE A 284 -9.35 8.47 -40.72
N ASP A 285 -9.71 7.32 -40.14
CA ASP A 285 -10.71 7.24 -39.08
C ASP A 285 -10.33 8.05 -37.84
N GLU A 286 -11.32 8.55 -37.11
CA GLU A 286 -11.10 9.33 -35.88
C GLU A 286 -10.24 8.56 -34.87
N LYS A 287 -10.53 7.26 -34.69
CA LYS A 287 -9.80 6.41 -33.75
C LYS A 287 -8.33 6.29 -34.14
N ASP A 288 -8.05 6.08 -35.42
CA ASP A 288 -6.68 5.91 -35.93
C ASP A 288 -5.84 7.19 -35.75
N ARG A 289 -6.45 8.37 -35.99
CA ARG A 289 -5.79 9.66 -35.73
C ARG A 289 -5.43 9.83 -34.26
N LEU A 290 -6.35 9.48 -33.36
CA LEU A 290 -6.13 9.59 -31.92
C LEU A 290 -5.10 8.58 -31.41
N LEU A 291 -5.11 7.36 -31.94
CA LEU A 291 -4.10 6.34 -31.65
C LEU A 291 -2.71 6.75 -32.15
N THR A 292 -2.62 7.43 -33.30
CA THR A 292 -1.35 7.98 -33.80
C THR A 292 -0.80 9.03 -32.84
N TRP A 293 -1.65 9.93 -32.33
CA TRP A 293 -1.26 10.88 -31.29
C TRP A 293 -0.81 10.18 -30.01
N TYR A 294 -1.57 9.18 -29.56
CA TYR A 294 -1.23 8.42 -28.36
C TYR A 294 0.14 7.75 -28.49
N ASN A 295 0.41 7.07 -29.61
CA ASN A 295 1.71 6.46 -29.87
C ASN A 295 2.83 7.51 -29.88
N TYR A 296 2.61 8.67 -30.50
CA TYR A 296 3.56 9.77 -30.48
C TYR A 296 3.84 10.28 -29.06
N ASN A 297 2.79 10.52 -28.25
CA ASN A 297 2.93 10.98 -26.87
C ASN A 297 3.60 9.94 -25.94
N HIS A 298 3.37 8.64 -26.19
CA HIS A 298 3.89 7.57 -25.35
C HIS A 298 5.28 7.06 -25.77
N GLN A 299 5.50 6.83 -27.06
CA GLN A 299 6.72 6.20 -27.60
C GLN A 299 7.76 7.23 -28.09
N CYS A 300 7.34 8.44 -28.47
CA CYS A 300 8.22 9.50 -28.95
C CYS A 300 8.29 10.68 -27.96
N GLY A 301 8.33 10.36 -26.66
CA GLY A 301 8.30 11.36 -25.58
C GLY A 301 9.43 12.39 -25.64
N ASP A 302 10.62 11.99 -26.11
CA ASP A 302 11.78 12.88 -26.25
C ASP A 302 11.56 13.95 -27.34
N ASP A 303 11.02 13.55 -28.50
CA ASP A 303 10.70 14.47 -29.59
C ASP A 303 9.58 15.43 -29.19
N LEU A 304 8.53 14.90 -28.55
CA LEU A 304 7.44 15.72 -28.01
C LEU A 304 7.98 16.75 -27.00
N ALA A 305 8.82 16.33 -26.05
CA ALA A 305 9.39 17.23 -25.05
C ALA A 305 10.30 18.29 -25.68
N THR A 306 11.14 17.91 -26.64
CA THR A 306 12.02 18.84 -27.37
C THR A 306 11.20 19.90 -28.10
N ARG A 307 10.18 19.48 -28.86
CA ARG A 307 9.28 20.42 -29.55
C ARG A 307 8.55 21.34 -28.59
N VAL A 308 8.07 20.81 -27.47
CA VAL A 308 7.43 21.63 -26.42
C VAL A 308 8.42 22.66 -25.86
N GLN A 309 9.65 22.26 -25.52
CA GLN A 309 10.68 23.15 -25.02
C GLN A 309 11.05 24.24 -26.03
N ASP A 310 11.14 23.90 -27.32
CA ASP A 310 11.40 24.86 -28.39
C ASP A 310 10.25 25.86 -28.54
N THR A 311 9.01 25.38 -28.63
CA THR A 311 7.82 26.23 -28.68
C THR A 311 7.68 27.12 -27.45
N MET A 312 8.09 26.66 -26.26
CA MET A 312 8.07 27.47 -25.05
C MET A 312 8.96 28.72 -25.15
N LYS A 313 10.06 28.68 -25.91
CA LYS A 313 11.00 29.81 -26.07
C LYS A 313 10.33 31.02 -26.74
N ASP A 314 9.31 30.79 -27.56
CA ASP A 314 8.58 31.84 -28.29
C ASP A 314 7.60 32.62 -27.40
N PHE A 315 7.35 32.16 -26.18
CA PHE A 315 6.41 32.81 -25.26
C PHE A 315 7.10 33.75 -24.27
N GLY A 316 6.48 34.91 -24.06
CA GLY A 316 6.96 35.93 -23.12
C GLY A 316 7.17 35.40 -21.70
N GLN A 317 8.20 35.96 -21.04
CA GLN A 317 8.64 35.56 -19.69
C GLN A 317 7.86 36.23 -18.56
N ASP A 318 6.95 37.16 -18.87
CA ASP A 318 6.08 37.77 -17.89
C ASP A 318 4.73 37.05 -17.81
N LYS A 319 4.08 37.16 -16.64
CA LYS A 319 2.81 36.50 -16.33
C LYS A 319 1.68 36.86 -17.28
N LYS A 320 1.60 38.12 -17.74
CA LYS A 320 0.50 38.58 -18.59
C LYS A 320 0.62 37.98 -19.99
N SER A 321 1.82 38.02 -20.56
CA SER A 321 2.11 37.42 -21.87
C SER A 321 1.97 35.91 -21.86
N ALA A 322 2.47 35.24 -20.81
CA ALA A 322 2.35 33.79 -20.66
C ALA A 322 0.88 33.35 -20.52
N LEU A 323 0.07 34.06 -19.73
CA LEU A 323 -1.36 33.80 -19.59
C LEU A 323 -2.13 34.05 -20.90
N ALA A 324 -1.76 35.08 -21.65
CA ALA A 324 -2.35 35.35 -22.96
C ALA A 324 -2.04 34.22 -23.96
N ALA A 325 -0.79 33.76 -24.00
CA ALA A 325 -0.38 32.61 -24.81
C ALA A 325 -1.17 31.34 -24.41
N PHE A 326 -1.27 31.05 -23.11
CA PHE A 326 -2.05 29.93 -22.57
C PHE A 326 -3.49 29.89 -23.10
N LYS A 327 -4.20 31.03 -23.05
CA LYS A 327 -5.59 31.12 -23.54
C LYS A 327 -5.67 30.98 -25.06
N THR A 328 -4.83 31.70 -25.79
CA THR A 328 -4.85 31.70 -27.27
C THR A 328 -4.50 30.33 -27.84
N LYS A 329 -3.51 29.63 -27.28
CA LYS A 329 -3.12 28.30 -27.74
C LYS A 329 -4.16 27.24 -27.40
N LEU A 330 -4.88 27.39 -26.28
CA LEU A 330 -6.01 26.51 -25.96
C LEU A 330 -7.18 26.67 -26.94
N GLU A 331 -7.47 27.90 -27.39
CA GLU A 331 -8.46 28.14 -28.46
C GLU A 331 -8.00 27.54 -29.79
N LYS A 332 -6.71 27.69 -30.16
CA LYS A 332 -6.13 27.02 -31.34
C LYS A 332 -6.32 25.50 -31.24
N LEU A 333 -6.07 24.92 -30.06
CA LEU A 333 -6.23 23.49 -29.82
C LEU A 333 -7.68 23.02 -29.98
N LYS A 334 -8.65 23.76 -29.43
CA LYS A 334 -10.09 23.46 -29.62
C LYS A 334 -10.45 23.39 -31.09
N ASN A 335 -9.98 24.33 -31.92
CA ASN A 335 -10.29 24.37 -33.34
C ASN A 335 -9.69 23.16 -34.08
N ASN A 336 -8.43 22.81 -33.79
CA ASN A 336 -7.75 21.69 -34.46
C ASN A 336 -8.22 20.31 -33.98
N THR A 337 -8.87 20.23 -32.81
CA THR A 337 -9.49 19.00 -32.28
C THR A 337 -10.99 18.91 -32.57
N GLY A 338 -11.53 19.79 -33.43
CA GLY A 338 -12.95 19.81 -33.79
C GLY A 338 -13.47 18.55 -34.48
N PHE A 339 -12.58 17.73 -35.04
CA PHE A 339 -12.92 16.46 -35.70
C PHE A 339 -13.35 15.35 -34.72
N ILE A 340 -12.95 15.43 -33.44
CA ILE A 340 -13.28 14.41 -32.43
C ILE A 340 -14.80 14.42 -32.22
N SER A 341 -15.47 13.28 -32.22
CA SER A 341 -16.93 13.16 -32.14
C SER A 341 -17.52 13.61 -30.81
N ASN A 342 -16.81 13.39 -29.69
CA ASN A 342 -17.28 13.74 -28.34
C ASN A 342 -17.54 15.25 -28.21
N GLN A 343 -18.79 15.66 -28.01
CA GLN A 343 -19.18 17.07 -28.11
C GLN A 343 -18.64 17.94 -26.97
N GLU A 344 -18.50 17.39 -25.76
CA GLU A 344 -18.27 18.17 -24.54
C GLU A 344 -16.81 18.13 -24.07
N LEU A 345 -16.06 17.09 -24.44
CA LEU A 345 -14.65 16.89 -24.08
C LEU A 345 -13.85 16.43 -25.31
N LYS A 346 -12.87 17.23 -25.71
CA LYS A 346 -11.97 16.95 -26.84
C LYS A 346 -10.57 16.59 -26.36
N VAL A 347 -10.10 17.28 -25.31
CA VAL A 347 -8.74 17.14 -24.77
C VAL A 347 -8.76 16.85 -23.27
N LEU A 348 -8.10 15.77 -22.88
CA LEU A 348 -7.90 15.37 -21.49
C LEU A 348 -6.41 15.41 -21.15
N PHE A 349 -6.05 16.17 -20.12
CA PHE A 349 -4.71 16.08 -19.53
C PHE A 349 -4.71 15.01 -18.44
N ALA A 350 -3.92 13.96 -18.61
CA ALA A 350 -3.81 12.85 -17.67
C ALA A 350 -2.44 12.90 -16.98
N PHE A 351 -2.44 13.34 -15.72
CA PHE A 351 -1.25 13.35 -14.87
C PHE A 351 -1.24 12.07 -14.03
N ASP A 352 -0.35 11.14 -14.38
CA ASP A 352 -0.17 9.88 -13.65
C ASP A 352 1.00 9.94 -12.67
N GLU A 353 0.93 9.11 -11.64
CA GLU A 353 1.81 9.17 -10.47
C GLU A 353 1.95 10.60 -9.91
N ALA A 354 0.84 11.34 -9.90
CA ALA A 354 0.84 12.78 -9.67
C ALA A 354 1.34 13.21 -8.29
N ARG A 355 1.56 12.27 -7.35
CA ARG A 355 2.09 12.53 -6.00
C ARG A 355 3.39 13.32 -6.01
N ALA A 356 4.18 13.20 -7.06
CA ALA A 356 5.43 13.92 -7.21
C ALA A 356 5.22 15.44 -7.10
N LEU A 357 4.11 15.95 -7.66
CA LEU A 357 3.72 17.37 -7.58
C LEU A 357 3.25 17.80 -6.19
N ILE A 358 2.88 16.86 -5.32
CA ILE A 358 2.51 17.16 -3.92
C ILE A 358 3.78 17.16 -3.06
N LYS A 359 4.67 16.19 -3.25
CA LYS A 359 5.92 16.07 -2.48
C LYS A 359 6.88 17.23 -2.73
N ARG A 360 6.84 17.82 -3.93
CA ARG A 360 7.69 18.94 -4.31
C ARG A 360 7.07 20.29 -3.94
N GLU A 361 7.83 21.14 -3.26
CA GLU A 361 7.40 22.46 -2.81
C GLU A 361 8.23 23.60 -3.42
N THR A 362 7.63 24.78 -3.55
CA THR A 362 8.30 26.00 -4.00
C THR A 362 9.24 26.55 -2.94
N THR A 363 10.29 27.25 -3.37
CA THR A 363 11.24 27.95 -2.47
C THR A 363 10.69 29.30 -2.00
N GLY A 364 11.14 29.74 -0.82
CA GLY A 364 10.75 31.01 -0.17
C GLY A 364 9.81 30.86 1.03
N ASP A 365 9.35 31.99 1.58
CA ASP A 365 8.57 32.05 2.83
C ASP A 365 7.22 31.33 2.77
N GLN A 366 6.63 31.23 1.58
CA GLN A 366 5.40 30.48 1.33
C GLN A 366 5.70 29.23 0.52
N ARG A 367 6.15 28.17 1.20
CA ARG A 367 6.28 26.84 0.60
C ARG A 367 4.90 26.36 0.15
N LEU A 368 4.72 26.20 -1.16
CA LEU A 368 3.50 25.71 -1.77
C LEU A 368 3.81 24.45 -2.60
N PRO A 369 3.02 23.38 -2.48
CA PRO A 369 3.14 22.23 -3.36
C PRO A 369 2.96 22.63 -4.83
N TYR A 370 3.75 22.03 -5.71
CA TYR A 370 3.72 22.31 -7.16
C TYR A 370 2.33 22.07 -7.75
N PHE A 371 1.64 21.03 -7.27
CA PHE A 371 0.24 20.75 -7.60
C PHE A 371 -0.67 21.97 -7.37
N ARG A 372 -0.48 22.74 -6.29
CA ARG A 372 -1.32 23.93 -6.03
C ARG A 372 -1.06 25.03 -7.05
N VAL A 373 0.18 25.20 -7.50
CA VAL A 373 0.51 26.16 -8.56
C VAL A 373 -0.11 25.71 -9.88
N LEU A 374 -0.01 24.43 -10.23
CA LEU A 374 -0.69 23.86 -11.40
C LEU A 374 -2.21 24.04 -11.33
N ARG A 375 -2.82 23.80 -10.17
CA ARG A 375 -4.26 24.04 -9.93
C ARG A 375 -4.65 25.50 -10.19
N ARG A 376 -3.81 26.46 -9.77
CA ARG A 376 -4.03 27.89 -10.06
C ARG A 376 -3.99 28.16 -11.56
N VAL A 377 -3.07 27.55 -12.30
CA VAL A 377 -3.00 27.67 -13.76
C VAL A 377 -4.24 27.07 -14.42
N LEU A 378 -4.63 25.85 -14.04
CA LEU A 378 -5.83 25.19 -14.56
C LEU A 378 -7.12 25.98 -14.26
N SER A 379 -7.18 26.72 -13.14
CA SER A 379 -8.32 27.59 -12.82
C SER A 379 -8.55 28.72 -13.84
N GLN A 380 -7.54 29.05 -14.64
CA GLN A 380 -7.62 30.09 -15.68
C GLN A 380 -8.12 29.57 -17.04
N VAL A 381 -8.42 28.28 -17.16
CA VAL A 381 -9.04 27.70 -18.36
C VAL A 381 -10.40 28.37 -18.63
N PRO A 382 -10.61 28.99 -19.79
CA PRO A 382 -11.92 29.53 -20.15
C PRO A 382 -12.99 28.43 -20.24
N PRO A 383 -14.26 28.71 -19.86
CA PRO A 383 -15.37 27.79 -20.08
C PRO A 383 -15.56 27.46 -21.57
N ARG A 384 -16.14 26.28 -21.87
CA ARG A 384 -16.52 25.85 -23.23
C ARG A 384 -15.35 25.65 -24.22
N LEU A 385 -14.16 25.34 -23.70
CA LEU A 385 -13.01 24.92 -24.51
C LEU A 385 -12.82 23.40 -24.60
N HIS A 386 -13.80 22.63 -24.12
CA HIS A 386 -13.82 21.16 -24.18
C HIS A 386 -12.53 20.50 -23.66
N PHE A 387 -11.98 21.09 -22.60
CA PHE A 387 -10.75 20.68 -21.93
C PHE A 387 -11.06 20.23 -20.51
N PHE A 388 -10.37 19.18 -20.05
CA PHE A 388 -10.40 18.78 -18.65
C PHE A 388 -9.07 18.13 -18.25
N ALA A 389 -8.80 18.07 -16.94
CA ALA A 389 -7.65 17.36 -16.40
C ALA A 389 -8.07 16.22 -15.45
N ILE A 390 -7.28 15.17 -15.40
CA ILE A 390 -7.42 14.06 -14.45
C ILE A 390 -6.07 13.78 -13.80
N PHE A 391 -6.10 13.64 -12.48
CA PHE A 391 -4.94 13.29 -11.68
C PHE A 391 -5.10 11.86 -11.19
N THR A 392 -4.12 11.02 -11.45
CA THR A 392 -4.12 9.63 -11.02
C THR A 392 -2.93 9.42 -10.10
N ASP A 393 -3.19 8.75 -8.99
CA ASP A 393 -2.15 8.34 -8.08
C ASP A 393 -2.59 7.07 -7.38
N THR A 394 -1.63 6.20 -7.13
CA THR A 394 -1.87 5.01 -6.34
C THR A 394 -1.81 5.31 -4.86
N THR A 395 -1.08 6.31 -4.36
CA THR A 395 -0.54 6.33 -2.98
C THR A 395 -0.75 7.62 -2.18
N SER A 396 -1.39 8.63 -2.76
CA SER A 396 -1.72 9.85 -2.03
C SER A 396 -3.02 9.73 -1.28
N ASN A 397 -3.07 10.44 -0.15
CA ASN A 397 -4.31 10.71 0.52
C ASN A 397 -5.28 11.40 -0.46
N VAL A 398 -6.51 10.89 -0.56
CA VAL A 398 -7.60 11.50 -1.34
C VAL A 398 -7.73 13.00 -1.05
N ALA A 399 -7.41 13.41 0.19
CA ALA A 399 -7.38 14.79 0.63
C ALA A 399 -6.33 15.68 -0.04
N ASN A 400 -5.30 15.15 -0.70
CA ASN A 400 -4.24 15.99 -1.28
C ASN A 400 -4.63 16.55 -2.65
N PHE A 401 -5.23 15.73 -3.51
CA PHE A 401 -5.79 16.17 -4.79
C PHE A 401 -7.21 16.71 -4.65
N CYS A 402 -7.95 16.22 -3.66
CA CYS A 402 -9.34 16.54 -3.37
C CYS A 402 -9.59 16.74 -1.87
N PRO A 403 -9.03 17.79 -1.21
CA PRO A 403 -9.21 18.03 0.22
C PRO A 403 -10.68 18.22 0.61
N THR A 404 -10.99 17.96 1.89
CA THR A 404 -12.22 18.44 2.52
C THR A 404 -12.17 19.96 2.60
N LEU A 405 -13.33 20.62 2.54
CA LEU A 405 -13.42 22.09 2.54
C LEU A 405 -12.73 22.74 3.75
N HIS A 406 -12.71 22.07 4.91
CA HIS A 406 -12.08 22.56 6.13
C HIS A 406 -10.56 22.32 6.22
N ASN A 407 -10.03 21.34 5.48
CA ASN A 407 -8.60 21.00 5.50
C ASN A 407 -7.83 21.53 4.30
N ASP A 408 -8.48 22.24 3.35
CA ASP A 408 -7.76 23.01 2.35
C ASP A 408 -7.18 24.27 3.05
N PRO A 409 -5.85 24.42 3.19
CA PRO A 409 -5.25 25.60 3.82
C PRO A 409 -5.50 26.90 3.02
N SER A 410 -6.00 26.79 1.78
CA SER A 410 -6.50 27.93 1.00
C SER A 410 -7.97 28.25 1.24
N ALA A 411 -8.69 27.43 1.99
CA ALA A 411 -10.05 27.65 2.46
C ALA A 411 -10.04 28.21 3.90
N ARG A 412 -9.86 29.53 4.02
CA ARG A 412 -10.66 30.24 5.03
C ARG A 412 -12.10 30.13 4.53
N PRO A 413 -13.10 29.65 5.28
CA PRO A 413 -14.43 29.45 4.73
C PRO A 413 -15.27 30.74 4.86
N PRO A 414 -15.42 31.59 3.83
CA PRO A 414 -16.65 32.32 3.64
C PRO A 414 -17.72 31.36 3.07
N PRO A 415 -19.01 31.72 3.17
CA PRO A 415 -20.15 30.96 2.63
C PRO A 415 -20.11 30.64 1.12
N ASP A 416 -19.13 31.17 0.36
CA ASP A 416 -18.97 31.02 -1.09
C ASP A 416 -17.73 30.17 -1.51
N SER A 417 -17.39 29.11 -0.76
CA SER A 417 -16.24 28.25 -1.12
C SER A 417 -16.50 27.45 -2.41
N LYS A 418 -15.64 27.62 -3.42
CA LYS A 418 -15.70 26.86 -4.68
C LYS A 418 -15.57 25.35 -4.44
N MET A 419 -16.33 24.57 -5.21
CA MET A 419 -16.35 23.11 -5.13
C MET A 419 -15.22 22.47 -5.94
N LEU A 420 -15.01 21.17 -5.73
CA LEU A 420 -14.17 20.32 -6.57
C LEU A 420 -15.04 19.22 -7.20
N TYR A 421 -14.66 18.73 -8.37
CA TYR A 421 -15.37 17.62 -8.99
C TYR A 421 -15.21 16.33 -8.20
N ALA A 422 -16.27 15.53 -8.14
CA ALA A 422 -16.25 14.26 -7.43
C ALA A 422 -15.24 13.30 -8.08
N PRO A 423 -14.41 12.60 -7.28
CA PRO A 423 -13.42 11.66 -7.79
C PRO A 423 -14.05 10.44 -8.46
N ILE A 424 -13.33 9.85 -9.39
CA ILE A 424 -13.70 8.63 -10.10
C ILE A 424 -12.98 7.46 -9.42
N TYR A 425 -13.72 6.43 -9.02
CA TYR A 425 -13.14 5.24 -8.35
C TYR A 425 -13.80 3.91 -8.76
N GLY A 426 -14.82 3.95 -9.62
CA GLY A 426 -15.48 2.75 -10.14
C GLY A 426 -14.71 2.14 -11.31
N ILE A 427 -13.59 1.46 -11.02
CA ILE A 427 -12.85 0.64 -11.99
C ILE A 427 -13.20 -0.82 -11.75
N ASP A 428 -14.26 -1.29 -12.41
CA ASP A 428 -14.84 -2.61 -12.18
C ASP A 428 -14.09 -3.73 -12.95
N THR A 429 -12.80 -3.90 -12.65
CA THR A 429 -11.95 -4.98 -13.22
C THR A 429 -11.82 -6.20 -12.31
N PHE A 430 -12.36 -6.14 -11.10
CA PHE A 430 -12.28 -7.23 -10.12
C PHE A 430 -13.02 -8.47 -10.65
N ASP A 431 -12.40 -9.64 -10.47
CA ASP A 431 -12.87 -10.93 -11.01
C ASP A 431 -13.04 -10.98 -12.54
N ALA A 432 -12.51 -10.01 -13.31
CA ALA A 432 -12.68 -9.98 -14.77
C ALA A 432 -12.00 -11.16 -15.50
N LYS A 433 -11.13 -11.90 -14.80
CA LYS A 433 -10.44 -13.09 -15.31
C LYS A 433 -11.00 -14.41 -14.72
N VAL A 434 -12.00 -14.36 -13.84
CA VAL A 434 -12.62 -15.56 -13.27
C VAL A 434 -13.38 -16.28 -14.39
N PRO A 435 -13.14 -17.59 -14.61
CA PRO A 435 -13.88 -18.36 -15.60
C PRO A 435 -15.39 -18.33 -15.34
N SER A 436 -16.19 -18.26 -16.41
CA SER A 436 -17.66 -18.26 -16.32
C SER A 436 -18.26 -19.59 -15.85
N HIS A 437 -17.49 -20.67 -15.91
CA HIS A 437 -17.91 -22.00 -15.49
C HIS A 437 -17.24 -22.39 -14.18
N PRO A 438 -17.98 -22.93 -13.21
CA PRO A 438 -17.41 -23.41 -11.95
C PRO A 438 -16.46 -24.60 -12.18
N PRO A 439 -15.50 -24.83 -11.27
CA PRO A 439 -14.64 -26.02 -11.34
C PRO A 439 -15.49 -27.29 -11.27
N LYS A 440 -15.17 -28.28 -12.09
CA LYS A 440 -15.89 -29.56 -12.11
C LYS A 440 -15.25 -30.59 -11.22
N THR A 441 -13.93 -30.56 -11.05
CA THR A 441 -13.18 -31.56 -10.28
C THR A 441 -12.45 -30.93 -9.10
N TRP A 442 -12.02 -31.75 -8.14
CA TRP A 442 -11.19 -31.27 -7.03
C TRP A 442 -9.85 -30.70 -7.50
N ASN A 443 -9.22 -31.29 -8.53
CA ASN A 443 -7.98 -30.77 -9.12
C ASN A 443 -8.20 -29.39 -9.76
N GLU A 444 -9.31 -29.22 -10.50
CA GLU A 444 -9.68 -27.90 -11.03
C GLU A 444 -9.96 -26.89 -9.91
N LEU A 445 -10.53 -27.32 -8.77
CA LEU A 445 -10.84 -26.52 -7.58
C LEU A 445 -9.59 -26.06 -6.80
N VAL A 446 -8.46 -26.72 -6.92
CA VAL A 446 -7.23 -26.28 -6.24
C VAL A 446 -6.15 -25.81 -7.19
N SER A 447 -6.44 -25.73 -8.51
CA SER A 447 -5.44 -25.30 -9.49
C SER A 447 -4.98 -23.86 -9.27
N PRO A 448 -3.66 -23.60 -9.20
CA PRO A 448 -3.12 -22.24 -9.06
C PRO A 448 -3.60 -21.28 -10.16
N GLN A 449 -3.68 -21.77 -11.39
CA GLN A 449 -4.17 -21.04 -12.55
C GLN A 449 -5.55 -20.42 -12.31
N ARG A 450 -6.49 -21.20 -11.77
CA ARG A 450 -7.84 -20.73 -11.46
C ARG A 450 -7.83 -19.86 -10.21
N LEU A 451 -7.12 -20.24 -9.16
CA LEU A 451 -7.13 -19.51 -7.89
C LEU A 451 -6.60 -18.08 -8.03
N PHE A 452 -5.57 -17.87 -8.86
CA PHE A 452 -5.04 -16.53 -9.17
C PHE A 452 -5.94 -15.68 -10.08
N SER A 453 -7.07 -16.22 -10.56
CA SER A 453 -8.10 -15.46 -11.28
C SER A 453 -9.08 -14.71 -10.38
N TYR A 454 -9.23 -15.14 -9.13
CA TYR A 454 -10.09 -14.46 -8.16
C TYR A 454 -9.43 -13.19 -7.61
N GLY A 455 -10.09 -12.06 -7.82
CA GLY A 455 -9.69 -10.73 -7.39
C GLY A 455 -9.10 -9.89 -8.53
N THR A 456 -8.03 -9.16 -8.23
CA THR A 456 -7.36 -8.29 -9.20
C THR A 456 -6.81 -9.10 -10.39
N PRO A 457 -7.12 -8.74 -11.65
CA PRO A 457 -6.79 -9.54 -12.83
C PRO A 457 -5.27 -9.63 -13.11
N PHE A 458 -4.48 -8.73 -12.54
CA PHE A 458 -3.02 -8.71 -12.64
C PHE A 458 -2.40 -10.09 -12.35
N PHE A 459 -2.86 -10.78 -11.30
CA PHE A 459 -2.25 -12.05 -10.90
C PHE A 459 -2.46 -13.14 -11.94
N ARG A 460 -3.66 -13.28 -12.50
CA ARG A 460 -3.92 -14.21 -13.59
C ARG A 460 -3.15 -13.86 -14.87
N ILE A 461 -3.06 -12.57 -15.20
CA ILE A 461 -2.30 -12.12 -16.38
C ILE A 461 -0.80 -12.46 -16.22
N TYR A 462 -0.26 -12.32 -15.01
CA TYR A 462 1.11 -12.73 -14.71
C TYR A 462 1.31 -14.24 -14.93
N VAL A 463 0.37 -15.08 -14.45
CA VAL A 463 0.42 -16.54 -14.69
C VAL A 463 0.46 -16.84 -16.19
N GLU A 464 -0.44 -16.25 -16.96
CA GLU A 464 -0.52 -16.47 -18.42
C GLU A 464 0.77 -16.05 -19.14
N GLY A 465 1.42 -14.96 -18.71
CA GLY A 465 2.71 -14.54 -19.24
C GLY A 465 3.85 -15.48 -18.85
N ALA A 466 3.85 -16.01 -17.63
CA ALA A 466 4.88 -16.91 -17.13
C ALA A 466 4.80 -18.33 -17.73
N GLU A 467 3.59 -18.78 -18.08
CA GLU A 467 3.31 -20.09 -18.69
C GLU A 467 3.57 -20.14 -20.20
N LYS A 468 3.92 -19.00 -20.83
CA LYS A 468 4.22 -18.97 -22.25
C LYS A 468 5.38 -19.91 -22.60
N PRO A 469 5.35 -20.60 -23.77
CA PRO A 469 6.35 -21.60 -24.14
C PRO A 469 7.80 -21.09 -24.09
N GLU A 470 8.02 -19.82 -24.39
CA GLU A 470 9.35 -19.18 -24.42
C GLU A 470 10.01 -19.13 -23.03
N ARG A 471 9.21 -19.07 -21.95
CA ARG A 471 9.69 -18.97 -20.56
C ARG A 471 9.54 -20.29 -19.83
N SER A 472 8.42 -21.00 -20.05
CA SER A 472 8.11 -22.30 -19.47
C SER A 472 8.38 -22.39 -17.96
N MET A 473 8.05 -21.32 -17.20
CA MET A 473 8.25 -21.29 -15.76
C MET A 473 7.44 -22.39 -15.08
N SER A 474 8.02 -23.07 -14.09
CA SER A 474 7.29 -24.06 -13.32
C SER A 474 6.21 -23.40 -12.47
N THR A 475 5.12 -24.12 -12.21
CA THR A 475 4.03 -23.63 -11.33
C THR A 475 4.55 -23.17 -9.96
N ASN A 476 5.56 -23.85 -9.40
CA ASN A 476 6.16 -23.48 -8.12
C ASN A 476 6.86 -22.12 -8.18
N GLU A 477 7.61 -21.85 -9.25
CA GLU A 477 8.25 -20.54 -9.46
C GLU A 477 7.22 -19.43 -9.63
N ILE A 478 6.15 -19.70 -10.37
CA ILE A 478 5.02 -18.76 -10.56
C ILE A 478 4.38 -18.42 -9.20
N VAL A 479 4.07 -19.43 -8.39
CA VAL A 479 3.48 -19.25 -7.05
C VAL A 479 4.40 -18.43 -6.14
N LEU A 480 5.71 -18.72 -6.14
CA LEU A 480 6.70 -17.97 -5.36
C LEU A 480 6.77 -16.50 -5.79
N ASN A 481 6.82 -16.24 -7.10
CA ASN A 481 6.87 -14.90 -7.67
C ASN A 481 5.60 -14.10 -7.35
N ILE A 482 4.42 -14.69 -7.56
CA ILE A 482 3.13 -14.07 -7.24
C ILE A 482 3.02 -13.76 -5.74
N ARG A 483 3.41 -14.71 -4.89
CA ARG A 483 3.43 -14.49 -3.43
C ARG A 483 4.32 -13.31 -3.06
N LYS A 484 5.54 -13.25 -3.61
CA LYS A 484 6.47 -12.14 -3.36
C LYS A 484 5.87 -10.79 -3.82
N ILE A 485 5.37 -10.72 -5.05
CA ILE A 485 4.73 -9.50 -5.58
C ILE A 485 3.55 -9.07 -4.69
N ALA A 486 2.70 -10.01 -4.29
CA ALA A 486 1.54 -9.74 -3.45
C ALA A 486 1.95 -9.23 -2.06
N ILE A 487 2.95 -9.83 -1.40
CA ILE A 487 3.48 -9.34 -0.12
C ILE A 487 4.09 -7.95 -0.28
N ASP A 488 4.97 -7.76 -1.26
CA ASP A 488 5.67 -6.50 -1.48
C ASP A 488 4.68 -5.35 -1.73
N LYS A 489 3.61 -5.61 -2.49
CA LYS A 489 2.57 -4.62 -2.78
C LYS A 489 1.56 -4.44 -1.66
N LEU A 490 1.21 -5.51 -0.94
CA LEU A 490 0.31 -5.42 0.21
C LEU A 490 0.95 -4.66 1.37
N LEU A 491 2.26 -4.80 1.56
CA LEU A 491 2.99 -4.20 2.68
C LEU A 491 3.84 -2.97 2.29
N CYS A 492 3.92 -2.59 1.01
CA CYS A 492 4.80 -1.53 0.53
C CYS A 492 6.29 -1.75 0.88
N LEU A 493 6.82 -2.94 0.62
CA LEU A 493 8.22 -3.25 0.89
C LEU A 493 9.18 -2.64 -0.16
N PRO A 494 10.43 -2.31 0.23
CA PRO A 494 11.00 -2.43 1.57
C PRO A 494 10.45 -1.39 2.55
N SER A 495 10.11 -1.82 3.77
CA SER A 495 9.73 -0.93 4.87
C SER A 495 10.95 -0.20 5.41
N SER A 496 10.79 1.06 5.84
CA SER A 496 11.82 1.81 6.55
C SER A 496 11.98 1.41 8.03
N SER A 497 11.15 0.50 8.52
CA SER A 497 11.11 0.02 9.91
C SER A 497 10.97 -1.49 9.93
N ASP A 498 11.59 -2.12 10.94
CA ASP A 498 11.43 -3.55 11.22
C ASP A 498 10.03 -3.87 11.79
N ASP A 499 9.35 -2.87 12.39
CA ASP A 499 8.01 -3.02 12.94
C ASP A 499 6.92 -2.75 11.89
N LEU A 500 5.79 -3.48 12.00
CA LEU A 500 4.64 -3.28 11.12
C LEU A 500 3.89 -2.00 11.45
N SER A 501 3.62 -1.18 10.43
CA SER A 501 2.76 0.00 10.56
C SER A 501 1.29 -0.37 10.77
N GLU A 502 0.46 0.58 11.24
CA GLU A 502 -0.99 0.38 11.36
C GLU A 502 -1.61 0.00 9.99
N GLY A 503 -1.23 0.68 8.91
CA GLY A 503 -1.67 0.35 7.55
C GLY A 503 -1.31 -1.08 7.13
N GLN A 504 -0.07 -1.52 7.38
CA GLN A 504 0.38 -2.88 7.09
C GLN A 504 -0.39 -3.93 7.89
N ILE A 505 -0.62 -3.68 9.18
CA ILE A 505 -1.39 -4.58 10.05
C ILE A 505 -2.82 -4.73 9.55
N PHE A 506 -3.50 -3.63 9.24
CA PHE A 506 -4.89 -3.68 8.77
C PHE A 506 -5.00 -4.17 7.33
N ALA A 507 -3.94 -4.12 6.52
CA ALA A 507 -3.88 -4.79 5.24
C ALA A 507 -3.86 -6.32 5.38
N LEU A 508 -3.06 -6.84 6.31
CA LEU A 508 -2.99 -8.27 6.64
C LEU A 508 -4.31 -8.77 7.23
N LEU A 509 -4.87 -8.04 8.20
CA LEU A 509 -6.13 -8.39 8.84
C LEU A 509 -7.31 -8.26 7.87
N GLY A 510 -7.33 -7.22 7.04
CA GLY A 510 -8.32 -7.00 5.99
C GLY A 510 -8.34 -8.15 4.99
N SER A 511 -7.16 -8.58 4.53
CA SER A 511 -7.04 -9.68 3.56
C SER A 511 -7.33 -11.07 4.13
N THR A 512 -7.42 -11.23 5.46
CA THR A 512 -7.59 -12.54 6.11
C THR A 512 -8.88 -12.66 6.90
N ILE A 513 -9.11 -11.80 7.89
CA ILE A 513 -10.27 -11.88 8.77
C ILE A 513 -11.32 -10.79 8.53
N GLN A 514 -10.99 -9.72 7.78
CA GLN A 514 -11.86 -8.56 7.52
C GLN A 514 -12.48 -7.94 8.79
N PRO A 515 -11.70 -7.22 9.62
CA PRO A 515 -12.30 -6.41 10.69
C PRO A 515 -13.13 -5.26 10.10
N GLN A 516 -14.30 -4.98 10.70
CA GLN A 516 -15.09 -3.80 10.34
C GLN A 516 -14.59 -2.60 11.14
N ILE A 517 -14.00 -1.64 10.43
CA ILE A 517 -13.44 -0.43 11.01
C ILE A 517 -14.37 0.75 10.69
N TYR A 518 -14.66 1.56 11.69
CA TYR A 518 -15.51 2.73 11.60
C TYR A 518 -14.70 4.00 11.81
N GLU A 519 -15.08 5.08 11.13
CA GLU A 519 -14.54 6.44 11.35
C GLU A 519 -13.02 6.57 11.18
N ALA A 520 -12.39 5.66 10.42
CA ALA A 520 -10.94 5.62 10.22
C ALA A 520 -10.52 6.15 8.83
N ALA A 521 -11.09 7.27 8.37
CA ALA A 521 -10.90 7.78 7.01
C ALA A 521 -9.41 7.96 6.61
N ARG A 522 -8.54 8.30 7.57
CA ARG A 522 -7.08 8.36 7.35
C ARG A 522 -6.51 6.99 7.02
N LEU A 523 -6.86 5.98 7.79
CA LEU A 523 -6.43 4.60 7.58
C LEU A 523 -7.02 4.07 6.27
N ASP A 524 -8.31 4.27 6.02
CA ASP A 524 -8.93 3.83 4.76
C ASP A 524 -8.24 4.44 3.54
N SER A 525 -7.90 5.73 3.62
CA SER A 525 -7.13 6.37 2.55
C SER A 525 -5.74 5.77 2.41
N GLU A 526 -5.04 5.49 3.52
CA GLU A 526 -3.73 4.82 3.51
C GLU A 526 -3.84 3.42 2.89
N LEU A 527 -4.85 2.63 3.26
CA LEU A 527 -5.07 1.25 2.80
C LEU A 527 -5.33 1.18 1.29
N VAL A 528 -6.19 2.06 0.76
CA VAL A 528 -6.39 2.16 -0.70
C VAL A 528 -5.08 2.51 -1.38
N SER A 529 -4.34 3.43 -0.75
CA SER A 529 -3.26 4.10 -1.43
C SER A 529 -1.96 3.26 -1.45
N SER A 530 -1.66 2.60 -0.34
CA SER A 530 -0.41 1.90 -0.11
C SER A 530 -0.59 0.39 0.04
N HIS A 531 -1.81 -0.10 0.30
CA HIS A 531 -2.00 -1.49 0.71
C HIS A 531 -3.05 -2.24 -0.10
N LEU A 532 -3.31 -1.85 -1.34
CA LEU A 532 -4.20 -2.55 -2.28
C LEU A 532 -5.69 -2.65 -1.89
N ALA A 533 -6.17 -1.94 -0.86
CA ALA A 533 -7.59 -1.95 -0.54
C ALA A 533 -8.42 -1.32 -1.66
N GLN A 534 -9.61 -1.88 -1.90
CA GLN A 534 -10.55 -1.34 -2.88
C GLN A 534 -11.30 -0.15 -2.28
N CYS A 535 -11.40 0.93 -3.04
CA CYS A 535 -12.19 2.09 -2.65
C CYS A 535 -13.65 1.88 -3.04
N LEU A 536 -14.53 1.68 -2.06
CA LEU A 536 -15.95 1.41 -2.29
C LEU A 536 -16.78 2.69 -2.33
N TYR A 537 -16.38 3.70 -1.54
CA TYR A 537 -17.15 4.92 -1.42
C TYR A 537 -16.30 6.11 -0.99
N ILE A 538 -16.60 7.27 -1.59
CA ILE A 538 -16.12 8.57 -1.15
C ILE A 538 -17.33 9.48 -1.04
N SER A 539 -17.55 10.02 0.17
CA SER A 539 -18.63 10.96 0.44
C SER A 539 -18.49 12.26 -0.37
N PRO A 540 -19.59 12.97 -0.68
CA PRO A 540 -19.51 14.27 -1.36
C PRO A 540 -18.65 15.30 -0.63
N SER A 541 -18.66 15.33 0.71
CA SER A 541 -17.78 16.18 1.53
C SER A 541 -16.33 15.68 1.58
N ARG A 542 -16.12 14.40 1.26
CA ARG A 542 -14.84 13.65 1.26
C ARG A 542 -14.24 13.45 2.64
N GLU A 543 -15.04 13.66 3.68
CA GLU A 543 -14.66 13.40 5.07
C GLU A 543 -14.76 11.90 5.37
N ARG A 544 -15.61 11.19 4.63
CA ARG A 544 -15.75 9.74 4.70
C ARG A 544 -15.24 9.09 3.42
N LEU A 545 -14.29 8.17 3.60
CA LEU A 545 -13.81 7.21 2.62
C LEU A 545 -14.04 5.82 3.20
N ILE A 546 -14.57 4.89 2.42
CA ILE A 546 -14.74 3.50 2.83
C ILE A 546 -13.86 2.65 1.94
N SER A 547 -12.94 1.91 2.56
CA SER A 547 -12.08 0.95 1.88
C SER A 547 -12.30 -0.45 2.44
N GLU A 548 -12.20 -1.46 1.58
CA GLU A 548 -12.32 -2.85 1.99
C GLU A 548 -11.32 -3.72 1.22
N TYR A 549 -11.14 -4.95 1.70
CA TYR A 549 -10.45 -6.02 0.99
C TYR A 549 -11.48 -7.05 0.55
N PRO A 550 -12.14 -6.90 -0.62
CA PRO A 550 -13.07 -7.91 -1.11
C PRO A 550 -12.39 -9.27 -1.23
N SER A 551 -13.19 -10.33 -1.22
CA SER A 551 -12.68 -11.71 -1.28
C SER A 551 -11.69 -11.88 -2.45
N GLN A 552 -10.43 -12.16 -2.14
CA GLN A 552 -9.38 -12.33 -3.15
C GLN A 552 -8.35 -13.33 -2.65
N PHE A 553 -8.26 -14.46 -3.34
CA PHE A 553 -7.43 -15.58 -2.94
C PHE A 553 -5.95 -15.19 -2.80
N THR A 554 -5.39 -14.44 -3.76
CA THR A 554 -3.95 -14.15 -3.80
C THR A 554 -3.47 -13.29 -2.63
N LEU A 555 -4.21 -12.24 -2.28
CA LEU A 555 -3.82 -11.36 -1.17
C LEU A 555 -3.98 -12.09 0.17
N SER A 556 -5.03 -12.92 0.31
CA SER A 556 -5.21 -13.78 1.47
C SER A 556 -4.10 -14.82 1.62
N MET A 557 -3.70 -15.48 0.53
CA MET A 557 -2.55 -16.41 0.53
C MET A 557 -1.26 -15.71 0.96
N ALA A 558 -0.99 -14.52 0.42
CA ALA A 558 0.18 -13.72 0.76
C ALA A 558 0.18 -13.31 2.24
N ALA A 559 -0.94 -12.79 2.74
CA ALA A 559 -1.10 -12.38 4.12
C ALA A 559 -0.98 -13.57 5.09
N ASN A 560 -1.58 -14.72 4.78
CA ASN A 560 -1.43 -15.92 5.60
C ASN A 560 0.00 -16.43 5.64
N SER A 561 0.68 -16.46 4.49
CA SER A 561 2.10 -16.86 4.44
C SER A 561 2.95 -15.96 5.34
N PHE A 562 2.75 -14.64 5.24
CA PHE A 562 3.49 -13.68 6.04
C PHE A 562 3.17 -13.78 7.54
N LEU A 563 1.90 -13.97 7.92
CA LEU A 563 1.49 -14.09 9.32
C LEU A 563 1.94 -15.41 9.96
N ALA A 564 1.97 -16.50 9.19
CA ALA A 564 2.30 -17.83 9.71
C ALA A 564 3.81 -18.02 9.97
N GLU A 565 4.68 -17.24 9.32
CA GLU A 565 6.14 -17.30 9.52
C GLU A 565 6.59 -16.98 10.94
N MET A 566 5.96 -16.00 11.61
CA MET A 566 6.36 -15.55 12.95
C MET A 566 5.16 -15.14 13.79
N ASP A 567 5.00 -15.77 14.95
CA ASP A 567 3.91 -15.47 15.90
C ASP A 567 3.89 -13.99 16.34
N SER A 568 5.05 -13.34 16.42
CA SER A 568 5.16 -11.92 16.75
C SER A 568 4.33 -11.02 15.82
N ARG A 569 4.23 -11.37 14.53
CA ARG A 569 3.44 -10.62 13.54
C ARG A 569 1.96 -10.70 13.84
N LEU A 570 1.45 -11.90 14.13
CA LEU A 570 0.04 -12.09 14.52
C LEU A 570 -0.27 -11.43 15.87
N ILE A 571 0.65 -11.50 16.83
CA ILE A 571 0.53 -10.81 18.12
C ILE A 571 0.42 -9.29 17.93
N SER A 572 1.26 -8.69 17.07
CA SER A 572 1.17 -7.27 16.73
C SER A 572 -0.19 -6.92 16.11
N CYS A 573 -0.72 -7.78 15.25
CA CYS A 573 -2.05 -7.60 14.67
C CYS A 573 -3.16 -7.64 15.74
N ILE A 574 -3.10 -8.60 16.68
CA ILE A 574 -4.07 -8.69 17.78
C ILE A 574 -4.00 -7.45 18.67
N LYS A 575 -2.79 -6.99 19.02
CA LYS A 575 -2.60 -5.78 19.82
C LYS A 575 -3.15 -4.52 19.15
N ALA A 576 -2.97 -4.38 17.83
CA ALA A 576 -3.56 -3.28 17.08
C ALA A 576 -5.10 -3.33 17.06
N LEU A 577 -5.70 -4.52 16.91
CA LEU A 577 -7.15 -4.69 17.04
C LEU A 577 -7.64 -4.28 18.43
N THR A 578 -6.96 -4.72 19.49
CA THR A 578 -7.27 -4.34 20.87
C THR A 578 -7.25 -2.83 21.04
N LYS A 579 -6.22 -2.14 20.51
CA LYS A 579 -6.11 -0.68 20.53
C LYS A 579 -7.28 -0.01 19.78
N PHE A 580 -7.60 -0.47 18.57
CA PHE A 580 -8.70 0.11 17.77
C PHE A 580 -10.07 -0.09 18.43
N MET A 581 -10.27 -1.22 19.10
CA MET A 581 -11.46 -1.47 19.89
C MET A 581 -11.55 -0.55 21.12
N GLN A 582 -10.44 -0.33 21.84
CA GLN A 582 -10.39 0.61 22.97
C GLN A 582 -10.66 2.06 22.54
N GLN A 583 -10.30 2.41 21.30
CA GLN A 583 -10.57 3.72 20.70
C GLN A 583 -12.01 3.88 20.16
N GLY A 584 -12.81 2.81 20.15
CA GLY A 584 -14.16 2.82 19.59
C GLY A 584 -14.24 2.76 18.05
N LEU A 585 -13.10 2.57 17.37
CA LEU A 585 -13.04 2.41 15.90
C LEU A 585 -13.56 1.04 15.45
N ILE A 586 -13.61 0.07 16.36
CA ILE A 586 -14.23 -1.25 16.16
C ILE A 586 -15.18 -1.48 17.33
N SER A 587 -16.40 -1.94 17.03
CA SER A 587 -17.40 -2.25 18.07
C SER A 587 -16.88 -3.30 19.05
N SER A 588 -16.93 -3.00 20.35
CA SER A 588 -16.53 -3.93 21.42
C SER A 588 -17.32 -5.23 21.43
N GLY A 589 -18.58 -5.18 20.97
CA GLY A 589 -19.44 -6.34 20.79
C GLY A 589 -18.88 -7.37 19.80
N HIS A 590 -17.91 -6.98 18.95
CA HIS A 590 -17.30 -7.87 17.96
C HIS A 590 -16.01 -8.54 18.46
N SER A 591 -15.54 -8.27 19.69
CA SER A 591 -14.30 -8.85 20.27
C SER A 591 -14.23 -10.37 20.12
N GLY A 592 -15.30 -11.06 20.55
CA GLY A 592 -15.38 -12.51 20.44
C GLY A 592 -15.33 -12.98 18.99
N GLU A 593 -16.09 -12.34 18.10
CA GLU A 593 -16.18 -12.73 16.69
C GLU A 593 -14.86 -12.52 15.94
N LEU A 594 -14.09 -11.51 16.31
CA LEU A 594 -12.72 -11.32 15.81
C LEU A 594 -11.77 -12.38 16.37
N ALA A 595 -11.81 -12.63 17.68
CA ALA A 595 -10.98 -13.66 18.31
C ALA A 595 -11.21 -15.05 17.70
N THR A 596 -12.46 -15.41 17.43
CA THR A 596 -12.82 -16.69 16.79
C THR A 596 -12.30 -16.80 15.36
N ARG A 597 -12.41 -15.75 14.55
CA ARG A 597 -11.80 -15.75 13.20
C ARG A 597 -10.29 -15.93 13.26
N ILE A 598 -9.60 -15.29 14.21
CA ILE A 598 -8.15 -15.43 14.40
C ILE A 598 -7.79 -16.87 14.82
N ILE A 599 -8.56 -17.46 15.73
CA ILE A 599 -8.36 -18.86 16.16
C ILE A 599 -8.54 -19.83 14.99
N LEU A 600 -9.63 -19.68 14.23
CA LEU A 600 -9.91 -20.53 13.07
C LEU A 600 -8.83 -20.36 11.99
N LEU A 601 -8.41 -19.12 11.72
CA LEU A 601 -7.32 -18.81 10.78
C LEU A 601 -6.00 -19.51 11.22
N ARG A 602 -5.67 -19.46 12.51
CA ARG A 602 -4.48 -20.12 13.04
C ARG A 602 -4.57 -21.65 12.95
N ALA A 603 -5.74 -22.22 13.19
CA ALA A 603 -5.97 -23.65 13.08
C ALA A 603 -5.83 -24.13 11.62
N ILE A 604 -6.40 -23.41 10.64
CA ILE A 604 -6.25 -23.78 9.23
C ILE A 604 -4.80 -23.61 8.75
N GLN A 605 -4.10 -22.55 9.16
CA GLN A 605 -2.68 -22.37 8.84
C GLN A 605 -1.82 -23.54 9.34
N LYS A 606 -2.08 -24.01 10.57
CA LYS A 606 -1.38 -25.15 11.15
C LYS A 606 -1.69 -26.44 10.39
N ALA A 607 -2.95 -26.68 10.03
CA ALA A 607 -3.32 -27.86 9.24
C ALA A 607 -2.69 -27.83 7.83
N MET A 608 -2.66 -26.66 7.18
CA MET A 608 -2.05 -26.49 5.85
C MET A 608 -0.54 -26.74 5.86
N SER A 609 0.15 -26.42 6.96
CA SER A 609 1.59 -26.63 7.06
C SER A 609 1.98 -28.06 7.43
N THR A 610 1.14 -28.79 8.18
CA THR A 610 1.46 -30.15 8.62
C THR A 610 0.88 -31.25 7.72
N SER A 611 -0.29 -31.01 7.13
CA SER A 611 -1.11 -32.05 6.52
C SER A 611 -1.91 -31.54 5.30
N PRO A 612 -1.25 -30.93 4.29
CA PRO A 612 -1.92 -30.56 3.05
C PRO A 612 -2.43 -31.80 2.31
N ILE A 613 -3.61 -31.73 1.71
CA ILE A 613 -4.10 -32.79 0.83
C ILE A 613 -3.27 -32.79 -0.45
N THR A 614 -2.50 -33.87 -0.66
CA THR A 614 -1.76 -34.06 -1.91
C THR A 614 -2.73 -34.25 -3.08
N THR A 615 -2.52 -33.48 -4.14
CA THR A 615 -3.28 -33.58 -5.39
C THR A 615 -2.33 -33.67 -6.59
N ASN A 616 -2.87 -33.82 -7.80
CA ASN A 616 -2.07 -33.74 -9.03
C ASN A 616 -1.66 -32.31 -9.39
N GLN A 617 -2.09 -31.30 -8.60
CA GLN A 617 -1.72 -29.90 -8.75
C GLN A 617 -0.57 -29.54 -7.81
N SER A 618 0.22 -28.53 -8.18
CA SER A 618 1.22 -27.95 -7.29
C SER A 618 0.55 -27.29 -6.09
N ASP A 619 1.02 -27.62 -4.89
CA ASP A 619 0.52 -27.04 -3.65
C ASP A 619 0.86 -25.54 -3.57
N ILE A 620 -0.14 -24.74 -3.18
CA ILE A 620 0.05 -23.33 -2.83
C ILE A 620 0.21 -23.24 -1.31
N PRO A 621 1.39 -22.86 -0.80
CA PRO A 621 1.58 -22.71 0.64
C PRO A 621 0.55 -21.74 1.24
N TYR A 622 -0.11 -22.16 2.32
CA TYR A 622 -1.18 -21.40 3.00
C TYR A 622 -2.37 -21.01 2.09
N GLY A 623 -2.58 -21.78 1.02
CA GLY A 623 -3.70 -21.67 0.09
C GLY A 623 -4.15 -23.04 -0.41
N CYS A 624 -3.88 -24.12 0.34
CA CYS A 624 -4.20 -25.49 -0.02
C CYS A 624 -5.41 -26.03 0.75
N SER A 625 -5.93 -27.18 0.32
CA SER A 625 -7.01 -27.87 1.04
C SER A 625 -6.44 -28.84 2.09
N VAL A 626 -7.20 -29.06 3.17
CA VAL A 626 -6.86 -29.98 4.25
C VAL A 626 -8.06 -30.86 4.61
N LEU A 627 -7.81 -32.00 5.26
CA LEU A 627 -8.88 -32.81 5.83
C LEU A 627 -9.49 -32.09 7.04
N LEU A 628 -10.80 -32.26 7.23
CA LEU A 628 -11.49 -31.75 8.40
C LEU A 628 -10.88 -32.31 9.69
N ALA A 629 -10.52 -33.60 9.70
CA ALA A 629 -9.92 -34.25 10.86
C ALA A 629 -8.61 -33.57 11.29
N ASP A 630 -7.73 -33.19 10.35
CA ASP A 630 -6.45 -32.53 10.64
C ASP A 630 -6.65 -31.10 11.15
N PHE A 631 -7.65 -30.38 10.60
CA PHE A 631 -8.05 -29.08 11.12
C PHE A 631 -8.58 -29.16 12.55
N LEU A 632 -9.42 -30.15 12.85
CA LEU A 632 -9.91 -30.36 14.20
C LEU A 632 -8.78 -30.78 15.14
N GLN A 633 -7.85 -31.62 14.69
CA GLN A 633 -6.63 -31.96 15.42
C GLN A 633 -5.80 -30.72 15.74
N ALA A 634 -5.66 -29.77 14.82
CA ALA A 634 -4.96 -28.51 15.09
C ALA A 634 -5.62 -27.73 16.24
N LEU A 635 -6.95 -27.76 16.36
CA LEU A 635 -7.70 -27.14 17.45
C LEU A 635 -7.59 -27.88 18.79
N ILE A 636 -7.67 -29.22 18.80
CA ILE A 636 -7.79 -30.02 20.03
C ILE A 636 -6.48 -30.66 20.51
N GLY A 637 -5.50 -30.85 19.62
CA GLY A 637 -4.19 -31.47 19.91
C GLY A 637 -4.07 -32.94 19.49
N GLU A 638 -4.88 -33.85 20.04
CA GLU A 638 -4.75 -35.31 19.85
C GLU A 638 -5.92 -35.94 19.06
N GLN A 639 -5.62 -36.87 18.13
CA GLN A 639 -6.64 -37.56 17.32
C GLN A 639 -7.42 -38.66 18.08
N SER A 640 -6.84 -39.26 19.12
CA SER A 640 -7.39 -40.42 19.82
C SER A 640 -8.69 -40.16 20.60
N GLU A 641 -9.12 -38.90 20.72
CA GLU A 641 -10.30 -38.49 21.49
C GLU A 641 -11.42 -37.87 20.63
N LEU A 642 -11.31 -37.83 19.30
CA LEU A 642 -12.25 -37.07 18.45
C LEU A 642 -13.60 -37.78 18.28
N LYS A 643 -14.44 -37.67 19.31
CA LYS A 643 -15.81 -38.18 19.36
C LYS A 643 -16.81 -37.03 19.32
N LEU A 644 -17.66 -37.02 18.30
CA LEU A 644 -18.70 -36.01 18.12
C LEU A 644 -20.04 -36.54 18.63
N ASP A 645 -20.93 -35.65 19.07
CA ASP A 645 -22.26 -35.97 19.59
C ASP A 645 -23.30 -36.20 18.47
N MET A 646 -22.98 -37.09 17.51
CA MET A 646 -23.80 -37.43 16.34
C MET A 646 -23.89 -38.95 16.12
N HIS A 647 -24.70 -39.43 15.16
CA HIS A 647 -24.71 -40.87 14.83
C HIS A 647 -23.36 -41.32 14.27
N ALA A 648 -23.01 -42.57 14.54
CA ALA A 648 -21.75 -43.17 14.15
C ALA A 648 -21.50 -43.05 12.63
N ASP A 649 -22.47 -43.39 11.79
CA ASP A 649 -22.33 -43.33 10.32
C ASP A 649 -22.07 -41.91 9.83
N HIS A 650 -22.78 -40.94 10.40
CA HIS A 650 -22.58 -39.51 10.12
C HIS A 650 -21.21 -39.02 10.56
N GLN A 651 -20.75 -39.43 11.75
CA GLN A 651 -19.42 -39.08 12.25
C GLN A 651 -18.32 -39.66 11.36
N THR A 652 -18.40 -40.94 11.04
CA THR A 652 -17.44 -41.61 10.16
C THR A 652 -17.38 -40.92 8.81
N ARG A 653 -18.53 -40.63 8.21
CA ARG A 653 -18.60 -39.89 6.94
C ARG A 653 -17.97 -38.51 7.04
N LEU A 654 -18.34 -37.71 8.05
CA LEU A 654 -17.85 -36.35 8.21
C LEU A 654 -16.33 -36.29 8.43
N LEU A 655 -15.77 -37.17 9.25
CA LEU A 655 -14.33 -37.17 9.57
C LEU A 655 -13.48 -37.81 8.47
N LYS A 656 -14.00 -38.81 7.74
CA LYS A 656 -13.28 -39.50 6.66
C LYS A 656 -13.35 -38.73 5.34
N GLU A 657 -14.53 -38.25 4.97
CA GLU A 657 -14.79 -37.60 3.67
C GLU A 657 -14.62 -36.09 3.72
N GLY A 658 -14.71 -35.47 4.90
CA GLY A 658 -14.73 -34.03 5.07
C GLY A 658 -13.44 -33.36 4.64
N ARG A 659 -13.52 -32.51 3.62
CA ARG A 659 -12.45 -31.64 3.15
C ARG A 659 -12.84 -30.19 3.34
N ILE A 660 -11.87 -29.37 3.74
CA ILE A 660 -12.05 -27.92 3.86
C ILE A 660 -11.07 -27.20 2.97
N PHE A 661 -11.52 -26.09 2.39
CA PHE A 661 -10.72 -25.26 1.51
C PHE A 661 -11.16 -23.81 1.66
N TRP A 662 -10.39 -23.04 2.43
CA TRP A 662 -10.55 -21.60 2.55
C TRP A 662 -9.28 -20.96 3.13
N ASN A 663 -9.02 -19.70 2.80
CA ASN A 663 -7.88 -18.95 3.37
C ASN A 663 -8.24 -17.56 3.91
N HIS A 664 -9.50 -17.14 3.84
CA HIS A 664 -9.95 -15.86 4.39
C HIS A 664 -11.43 -15.86 4.74
N PHE A 665 -11.84 -14.83 5.47
CA PHE A 665 -13.22 -14.52 5.81
C PHE A 665 -13.77 -13.38 4.93
N THR A 666 -15.07 -13.41 4.69
CA THR A 666 -15.84 -12.27 4.15
C THR A 666 -17.16 -12.10 4.88
N HIS A 667 -17.67 -10.88 4.96
CA HIS A 667 -19.00 -10.59 5.51
C HIS A 667 -20.09 -10.81 4.46
N ILE A 668 -21.15 -11.52 4.84
CA ILE A 668 -22.35 -11.68 4.00
C ILE A 668 -23.55 -10.97 4.63
N SER A 669 -24.43 -10.43 3.79
CA SER A 669 -25.65 -9.72 4.22
C SER A 669 -26.90 -10.61 4.18
N TYR A 670 -26.75 -11.88 3.82
CA TYR A 670 -27.82 -12.85 3.63
C TYR A 670 -27.55 -14.14 4.43
N THR A 671 -28.55 -15.02 4.48
CA THR A 671 -28.41 -16.37 5.05
C THR A 671 -28.07 -17.32 3.90
N PRO A 672 -26.94 -18.05 3.95
CA PRO A 672 -26.47 -18.82 2.82
C PRO A 672 -27.34 -20.07 2.57
N THR A 673 -27.55 -20.38 1.31
CA THR A 673 -28.13 -21.64 0.83
C THR A 673 -27.04 -22.69 0.61
N GLN A 674 -27.43 -23.92 0.27
CA GLN A 674 -26.49 -24.98 -0.07
C GLN A 674 -25.64 -24.63 -1.32
N ALA A 675 -26.26 -24.03 -2.34
CA ALA A 675 -25.55 -23.50 -3.51
C ALA A 675 -24.54 -22.40 -3.14
N ASP A 676 -24.89 -21.47 -2.23
CA ASP A 676 -23.96 -20.44 -1.76
C ASP A 676 -22.73 -21.06 -1.07
N LEU A 677 -22.92 -22.11 -0.26
CA LEU A 677 -21.81 -22.82 0.39
C LEU A 677 -20.86 -23.45 -0.63
N LEU A 678 -21.39 -23.94 -1.75
CA LEU A 678 -20.59 -24.48 -2.84
C LEU A 678 -19.81 -23.37 -3.57
N GLU A 679 -20.41 -22.20 -3.78
CA GLU A 679 -19.72 -21.02 -4.32
C GLU A 679 -18.61 -20.52 -3.36
N PHE A 680 -18.86 -20.54 -2.05
CA PHE A 680 -17.83 -20.22 -1.06
C PHE A 680 -16.65 -21.20 -1.14
N LEU A 681 -16.92 -22.49 -1.35
CA LEU A 681 -15.87 -23.48 -1.59
C LEU A 681 -15.09 -23.17 -2.87
N TYR A 682 -15.77 -22.84 -3.96
CA TYR A 682 -15.12 -22.51 -5.24
C TYR A 682 -14.13 -21.35 -5.14
N ARG A 683 -14.44 -20.38 -4.27
CA ARG A 683 -13.63 -19.19 -4.02
C ARG A 683 -12.58 -19.38 -2.92
N GLY A 684 -12.69 -20.42 -2.10
CA GLY A 684 -11.83 -20.64 -0.94
C GLY A 684 -12.15 -19.69 0.21
N LEU A 685 -13.44 -19.55 0.54
CA LEU A 685 -13.96 -18.53 1.43
C LEU A 685 -14.66 -19.13 2.67
N ALA A 686 -14.35 -18.58 3.85
CA ALA A 686 -15.18 -18.65 5.05
C ALA A 686 -15.97 -17.35 5.21
N VAL A 687 -17.07 -17.36 5.97
CA VAL A 687 -17.95 -16.20 6.08
C VAL A 687 -18.25 -15.81 7.53
N GLN A 688 -18.29 -14.50 7.76
CA GLN A 688 -19.01 -13.90 8.88
C GLN A 688 -20.45 -13.65 8.42
N CYS A 689 -21.42 -14.21 9.13
CA CYS A 689 -22.82 -14.09 8.76
C CYS A 689 -23.37 -12.68 9.04
N LYS A 690 -24.52 -12.39 8.42
CA LYS A 690 -25.22 -11.12 8.60
C LYS A 690 -25.52 -10.81 10.06
N PRO A 691 -25.64 -9.52 10.44
CA PRO A 691 -26.09 -9.14 11.77
C PRO A 691 -27.40 -9.84 12.16
N ASN A 692 -27.48 -10.34 13.40
CA ASN A 692 -28.63 -11.09 13.93
C ASN A 692 -28.95 -12.40 13.18
N GLN A 693 -27.99 -12.98 12.44
CA GLN A 693 -28.11 -14.33 11.92
C GLN A 693 -28.48 -15.30 13.06
N TRP A 694 -29.44 -16.17 12.78
CA TRP A 694 -29.88 -17.17 13.73
C TRP A 694 -28.89 -18.33 13.78
N GLY A 695 -28.66 -18.84 15.00
CA GLY A 695 -27.89 -20.05 15.25
C GLY A 695 -26.36 -19.86 15.23
N PHE A 696 -25.82 -19.19 14.22
CA PHE A 696 -24.37 -19.14 13.96
C PHE A 696 -23.90 -17.72 13.62
N ASN A 697 -22.71 -17.34 14.12
CA ASN A 697 -22.04 -16.09 13.78
C ASN A 697 -21.18 -16.22 12.51
N GLN A 698 -20.55 -17.38 12.31
CA GLN A 698 -19.62 -17.64 11.21
C GLN A 698 -19.89 -19.01 10.60
N MET A 699 -19.51 -19.20 9.34
CA MET A 699 -19.61 -20.47 8.63
C MET A 699 -18.41 -20.70 7.73
N PHE A 700 -18.03 -21.95 7.50
CA PHE A 700 -17.15 -22.33 6.40
C PHE A 700 -17.60 -23.65 5.77
N PRO A 701 -17.41 -23.82 4.45
CA PRO A 701 -17.86 -25.01 3.74
C PRO A 701 -17.03 -26.25 4.11
N ILE A 702 -17.71 -27.39 4.13
CA ILE A 702 -17.11 -28.72 4.24
C ILE A 702 -17.61 -29.52 3.04
N TYR A 703 -16.71 -30.06 2.23
CA TYR A 703 -17.08 -30.93 1.12
C TYR A 703 -16.89 -32.40 1.50
N LEU A 704 -17.92 -33.23 1.32
CA LEU A 704 -17.91 -34.66 1.62
C LEU A 704 -17.42 -35.45 0.40
N ALA A 705 -16.10 -35.55 0.27
CA ALA A 705 -15.44 -36.16 -0.87
C ALA A 705 -15.59 -37.69 -0.88
N PRO A 706 -16.04 -38.30 -1.99
CA PRO A 706 -16.08 -39.75 -2.11
C PRO A 706 -14.67 -40.37 -2.13
N ASP A 707 -14.58 -41.66 -1.84
CA ASP A 707 -13.34 -42.47 -1.92
C ASP A 707 -12.82 -42.66 -3.37
N LEU A 708 -13.30 -41.89 -4.35
CA LEU A 708 -12.85 -41.93 -5.75
C LEU A 708 -11.66 -40.98 -5.94
N SER A 709 -10.69 -41.40 -6.75
CA SER A 709 -9.51 -40.59 -7.08
C SER A 709 -9.87 -39.30 -7.84
N GLU A 710 -10.94 -39.35 -8.65
CA GLU A 710 -11.53 -38.20 -9.32
C GLU A 710 -13.06 -38.26 -9.23
N PHE A 711 -13.69 -37.12 -8.95
CA PHE A 711 -15.14 -36.98 -8.86
C PHE A 711 -15.57 -35.59 -9.31
N ALA A 712 -16.81 -35.50 -9.80
CA ALA A 712 -17.44 -34.22 -10.07
C ALA A 712 -17.88 -33.55 -8.76
N LEU A 713 -17.68 -32.24 -8.65
CA LEU A 713 -18.18 -31.43 -7.56
C LEU A 713 -19.71 -31.35 -7.66
N ASP A 714 -20.37 -31.67 -6.56
CA ASP A 714 -21.82 -31.77 -6.48
C ASP A 714 -22.34 -31.04 -5.23
N GLU A 715 -23.43 -30.30 -5.40
CA GLU A 715 -24.15 -29.63 -4.33
C GLU A 715 -24.64 -30.63 -3.27
N ASP A 716 -25.00 -31.86 -3.66
CA ASP A 716 -25.49 -32.88 -2.71
C ASP A 716 -24.43 -33.39 -1.71
N ARG A 717 -23.17 -32.98 -1.91
CA ARG A 717 -22.03 -33.32 -1.04
C ARG A 717 -21.48 -32.13 -0.28
N ILE A 718 -22.02 -30.92 -0.48
CA ILE A 718 -21.62 -29.75 0.30
C ILE A 718 -22.34 -29.74 1.65
N SER A 719 -21.55 -29.50 2.68
CA SER A 719 -21.94 -29.31 4.07
C SER A 719 -21.24 -28.05 4.61
N PHE A 720 -21.37 -27.76 5.90
CA PHE A 720 -20.72 -26.62 6.53
C PHE A 720 -20.31 -26.91 7.98
N CYS A 721 -19.41 -26.07 8.49
CA CYS A 721 -19.22 -25.86 9.92
C CYS A 721 -19.89 -24.56 10.34
N GLY A 722 -20.87 -24.61 11.24
CA GLY A 722 -21.44 -23.45 11.89
C GLY A 722 -20.66 -23.10 13.16
N VAL A 723 -20.29 -21.83 13.33
CA VAL A 723 -19.55 -21.38 14.51
C VAL A 723 -20.38 -20.36 15.28
N GLN A 724 -20.56 -20.61 16.57
CA GLN A 724 -21.18 -19.68 17.49
C GLN A 724 -20.14 -19.14 18.47
N THR A 725 -20.18 -17.83 18.68
CA THR A 725 -19.29 -17.14 19.59
C THR A 725 -20.07 -16.58 20.77
N LYS A 726 -19.53 -16.76 21.98
CA LYS A 726 -20.08 -16.24 23.22
C LYS A 726 -18.97 -15.66 24.09
N ASN A 727 -18.87 -14.32 24.10
CA ASN A 727 -18.00 -13.57 25.01
C ASN A 727 -18.75 -13.13 26.28
N GLY A 728 -19.56 -14.03 26.84
CA GLY A 728 -20.45 -13.80 27.98
C GLY A 728 -21.02 -15.12 28.52
N LEU A 729 -22.02 -15.05 29.40
CA LEU A 729 -22.71 -16.24 29.92
C LEU A 729 -23.49 -16.94 28.82
N VAL A 730 -23.36 -18.26 28.75
CA VAL A 730 -24.10 -19.10 27.79
C VAL A 730 -25.29 -19.76 28.46
N LYS A 731 -26.51 -19.55 27.93
CA LYS A 731 -27.72 -20.22 28.42
C LYS A 731 -27.97 -21.50 27.65
N PHE A 732 -27.14 -22.51 27.91
CA PHE A 732 -27.13 -23.78 27.18
C PHE A 732 -28.51 -24.44 27.00
N LYS A 733 -29.37 -24.42 28.02
CA LYS A 733 -30.72 -25.03 27.93
C LYS A 733 -31.65 -24.30 26.94
N GLU A 734 -31.53 -22.98 26.83
CA GLU A 734 -32.37 -22.14 25.97
C GLU A 734 -31.80 -22.02 24.56
N GLU A 735 -30.47 -21.94 24.45
CA GLU A 735 -29.75 -21.65 23.21
C GLU A 735 -29.28 -22.92 22.49
N GLY A 736 -28.85 -23.95 23.23
CA GLY A 736 -28.29 -25.18 22.68
C GLY A 736 -29.17 -25.90 21.65
N PRO A 737 -30.50 -26.05 21.89
CA PRO A 737 -31.41 -26.61 20.90
C PRO A 737 -31.50 -25.81 19.60
N LYS A 738 -31.16 -24.51 19.61
CA LYS A 738 -31.26 -23.60 18.47
C LYS A 738 -30.03 -23.60 17.58
N TRP A 739 -28.92 -24.24 17.99
CA TRP A 739 -27.71 -24.34 17.19
C TRP A 739 -27.81 -25.50 16.20
N ASN A 740 -28.70 -25.37 15.23
CA ASN A 740 -28.94 -26.36 14.19
C ASN A 740 -29.24 -25.69 12.84
N SER A 741 -29.04 -26.44 11.76
CA SER A 741 -29.20 -26.00 10.37
C SER A 741 -30.58 -25.39 10.08
N GLN A 742 -31.67 -26.05 10.53
CA GLN A 742 -33.05 -25.60 10.33
C GLN A 742 -33.33 -24.26 11.02
N TYR A 743 -32.93 -24.10 12.29
CA TYR A 743 -33.11 -22.85 13.03
C TYR A 743 -32.27 -21.71 12.44
N ALA A 744 -31.08 -22.03 11.90
CA ALA A 744 -30.26 -21.06 11.20
C ALA A 744 -30.81 -20.66 9.82
N GLY A 745 -31.80 -21.38 9.29
CA GLY A 745 -32.31 -21.18 7.93
C GLY A 745 -31.31 -21.61 6.85
N VAL A 746 -30.35 -22.47 7.20
CA VAL A 746 -29.40 -23.08 6.26
C VAL A 746 -29.83 -24.52 6.07
N GLU A 747 -30.81 -24.74 5.20
CA GLU A 747 -31.39 -26.06 4.99
C GLU A 747 -30.38 -27.02 4.36
N LEU A 748 -30.21 -28.18 4.98
CA LEU A 748 -29.44 -29.31 4.47
C LEU A 748 -30.34 -30.54 4.44
N LYS A 749 -30.12 -31.42 3.46
CA LYS A 749 -30.73 -32.74 3.45
C LYS A 749 -30.33 -33.51 4.72
N ASP A 750 -31.25 -34.26 5.33
CA ASP A 750 -31.02 -34.95 6.61
C ASP A 750 -29.85 -35.95 6.59
N ASN A 751 -29.52 -36.47 5.40
CA ASN A 751 -28.41 -37.40 5.22
C ASN A 751 -27.02 -36.70 5.16
N ILE A 752 -26.96 -35.37 5.14
CA ILE A 752 -25.71 -34.59 5.06
C ILE A 752 -25.27 -34.21 6.48
N PRO A 753 -24.20 -34.82 7.02
CA PRO A 753 -23.67 -34.44 8.32
C PRO A 753 -23.00 -33.07 8.26
N TYR A 754 -23.13 -32.28 9.32
CA TYR A 754 -22.49 -30.97 9.46
C TYR A 754 -21.85 -30.80 10.84
N LEU A 755 -20.95 -29.82 10.95
CA LEU A 755 -20.21 -29.53 12.17
C LEU A 755 -20.74 -28.25 12.83
N PHE A 756 -20.72 -28.24 14.17
CA PHE A 756 -20.96 -27.07 14.99
C PHE A 756 -19.80 -26.84 15.96
N ILE A 757 -19.30 -25.61 16.06
CA ILE A 757 -18.29 -25.24 17.05
C ILE A 757 -18.79 -24.06 17.89
N LEU A 758 -18.77 -24.21 19.22
CA LEU A 758 -19.01 -23.14 20.18
C LEU A 758 -17.68 -22.66 20.77
N PHE A 759 -17.39 -21.37 20.64
CA PHE A 759 -16.36 -20.70 21.44
C PHE A 759 -17.01 -19.89 22.56
N SER A 760 -16.85 -20.36 23.80
CA SER A 760 -17.33 -19.69 25.00
C SER A 760 -16.15 -19.20 25.84
N PHE A 761 -15.85 -17.91 25.77
CA PHE A 761 -14.63 -17.36 26.38
C PHE A 761 -14.75 -17.03 27.87
N LYS A 762 -15.94 -16.68 28.37
CA LYS A 762 -16.16 -16.28 29.78
C LYS A 762 -16.88 -17.33 30.64
N THR A 763 -17.50 -18.35 30.04
CA THR A 763 -18.20 -19.39 30.81
C THR A 763 -17.21 -20.42 31.33
N THR A 764 -17.26 -20.70 32.64
CA THR A 764 -16.50 -21.80 33.26
C THR A 764 -16.94 -23.15 32.69
N ARG A 765 -16.05 -24.15 32.74
CA ARG A 765 -16.28 -25.47 32.15
C ARG A 765 -17.60 -26.06 32.66
N THR A 766 -18.53 -26.34 31.76
CA THR A 766 -19.84 -26.92 32.11
C THR A 766 -19.89 -28.41 31.75
N LYS A 767 -20.68 -29.20 32.49
CA LYS A 767 -20.99 -30.59 32.13
C LYS A 767 -22.21 -30.71 31.21
N HIS A 768 -22.63 -29.62 30.56
CA HIS A 768 -23.84 -29.64 29.75
C HIS A 768 -23.60 -30.38 28.43
N THR A 769 -24.45 -31.35 28.14
CA THR A 769 -24.49 -32.06 26.85
C THR A 769 -25.59 -31.45 25.99
N LEU A 770 -25.25 -31.07 24.77
CA LEU A 770 -26.23 -30.57 23.81
C LEU A 770 -27.23 -31.67 23.43
N PRO A 771 -28.46 -31.30 23.04
CA PRO A 771 -29.40 -32.29 22.51
C PRO A 771 -28.80 -32.93 21.27
N THR A 772 -28.79 -34.27 21.22
CA THR A 772 -28.30 -35.02 20.07
C THR A 772 -29.18 -34.74 18.86
N ILE A 773 -28.56 -34.24 17.80
CA ILE A 773 -29.18 -34.09 16.49
C ILE A 773 -28.45 -35.05 15.56
N PRO A 774 -29.16 -35.99 14.89
CA PRO A 774 -28.54 -37.11 14.22
C PRO A 774 -27.31 -36.79 13.35
N GLN A 775 -27.42 -35.73 12.57
CA GLN A 775 -26.48 -35.28 11.56
C GLN A 775 -25.56 -34.14 12.03
N ARG A 776 -25.66 -33.66 13.28
CA ARG A 776 -24.83 -32.56 13.80
C ARG A 776 -23.76 -33.06 14.77
N GLY A 777 -22.49 -32.89 14.40
CA GLY A 777 -21.38 -33.05 15.34
C GLY A 777 -21.06 -31.72 16.00
N SER A 778 -20.76 -31.71 17.30
CA SER A 778 -20.54 -30.48 18.08
C SER A 778 -19.20 -30.51 18.81
N LEU A 779 -18.51 -29.37 18.83
CA LEU A 779 -17.34 -29.12 19.67
C LEU A 779 -17.57 -27.85 20.50
N ILE A 780 -17.22 -27.91 21.79
CA ILE A 780 -17.40 -26.79 22.73
C ILE A 780 -16.07 -26.48 23.38
N PHE A 781 -15.59 -25.25 23.16
CA PHE A 781 -14.40 -24.71 23.82
C PHE A 781 -14.83 -23.76 24.95
N HIS A 782 -14.39 -24.08 26.17
CA HIS A 782 -14.53 -23.20 27.32
C HIS A 782 -13.18 -22.55 27.62
N GLY A 783 -13.05 -21.25 27.30
CA GLY A 783 -11.79 -20.52 27.44
C GLY A 783 -10.75 -20.83 26.35
N LEU A 784 -9.63 -20.11 26.39
CA LEU A 784 -8.55 -20.21 25.39
C LEU A 784 -7.55 -21.34 25.69
N ASP A 785 -7.52 -21.86 26.92
CA ASP A 785 -6.59 -22.90 27.39
C ASP A 785 -6.84 -24.28 26.74
N GLN A 786 -8.05 -24.49 26.23
CA GLN A 786 -8.44 -25.72 25.53
C GLN A 786 -8.03 -25.73 24.06
N ILE A 787 -7.58 -24.59 23.52
CA ILE A 787 -7.32 -24.41 22.09
C ILE A 787 -5.82 -24.60 21.82
N LYS A 788 -5.46 -25.69 21.14
CA LYS A 788 -4.06 -26.15 20.98
C LYS A 788 -3.31 -25.55 19.80
N CYS A 789 -3.97 -24.79 18.93
CA CYS A 789 -3.31 -24.05 17.86
C CYS A 789 -2.69 -22.73 18.33
N LEU A 790 -2.93 -22.31 19.58
CA LEU A 790 -2.46 -21.04 20.14
C LEU A 790 -1.19 -21.24 20.98
N THR A 791 -0.19 -20.39 20.76
CA THR A 791 0.94 -20.25 21.68
C THR A 791 0.52 -19.47 22.94
N PRO A 792 1.25 -19.59 24.06
CA PRO A 792 0.97 -18.83 25.27
C PRO A 792 0.85 -17.31 25.04
N GLU A 793 1.71 -16.77 24.17
CA GLU A 793 1.78 -15.35 23.84
C GLU A 793 0.57 -14.89 23.00
N ILE A 794 0.19 -15.68 21.99
CA ILE A 794 -1.05 -15.43 21.22
C ILE A 794 -2.27 -15.51 22.14
N SER A 795 -2.33 -16.52 23.01
CA SER A 795 -3.41 -16.67 23.98
C SER A 795 -3.50 -15.46 24.89
N SER A 796 -2.36 -14.93 25.37
CA SER A 796 -2.32 -13.70 26.16
C SER A 796 -2.87 -12.49 25.40
N ALA A 797 -2.43 -12.28 24.15
CA ALA A 797 -2.92 -11.17 23.33
C ALA A 797 -4.44 -11.28 23.05
N LEU A 798 -4.95 -12.49 22.83
CA LEU A 798 -6.39 -12.71 22.65
C LEU A 798 -7.18 -12.47 23.94
N LYS A 799 -6.62 -12.79 25.12
CA LYS A 799 -7.27 -12.44 26.41
C LYS A 799 -7.44 -10.93 26.54
N GLU A 800 -6.41 -10.15 26.17
CA GLU A 800 -6.50 -8.70 26.15
C GLU A 800 -7.61 -8.22 25.21
N LEU A 801 -7.65 -8.72 23.97
CA LEU A 801 -8.70 -8.41 22.99
C LEU A 801 -10.12 -8.71 23.52
N LEU A 802 -10.30 -9.86 24.15
CA LEU A 802 -11.59 -10.31 24.71
C LEU A 802 -12.01 -9.54 25.97
N SER A 803 -11.04 -8.94 26.66
CA SER A 803 -11.25 -8.15 27.88
C SER A 803 -11.60 -6.69 27.62
N VAL A 804 -11.59 -6.23 26.36
CA VAL A 804 -12.00 -4.88 25.98
C VAL A 804 -13.51 -4.73 26.21
N ASP A 805 -13.88 -4.36 27.44
CA ASP A 805 -15.22 -3.93 27.83
C ASP A 805 -15.20 -2.40 27.88
N PRO A 806 -16.06 -1.68 27.14
CA PRO A 806 -16.07 -0.23 27.12
C PRO A 806 -16.83 0.33 28.34
N ASP A 807 -16.57 -0.19 29.54
CA ASP A 807 -17.03 0.49 30.74
C ASP A 807 -16.19 1.75 30.90
N ILE A 808 -16.83 2.92 30.76
CA ILE A 808 -16.13 4.20 30.82
C ILE A 808 -15.43 4.41 32.18
N ARG A 809 -15.83 3.67 33.23
CA ARG A 809 -15.14 3.61 34.52
C ARG A 809 -13.71 3.09 34.42
N ASP A 810 -13.44 2.18 33.48
CA ASP A 810 -12.15 1.49 33.39
C ASP A 810 -11.05 2.41 32.82
N PHE A 811 -11.40 3.48 32.10
CA PHE A 811 -10.46 4.55 31.73
C PHE A 811 -9.90 5.31 32.94
N HIS A 812 -10.60 5.24 34.08
CA HIS A 812 -10.27 5.93 35.32
C HIS A 812 -10.21 4.94 36.48
N LYS A 813 -9.79 3.69 36.22
CA LYS A 813 -9.72 2.62 37.23
C LYS A 813 -8.92 3.02 38.48
N ASP A 814 -7.92 3.88 38.31
CA ASP A 814 -7.02 4.36 39.37
C ASP A 814 -7.45 5.74 39.94
N ASP A 815 -8.45 6.41 39.36
CA ASP A 815 -8.96 7.72 39.77
C ASP A 815 -10.39 7.56 40.31
N LYS A 816 -10.48 7.37 41.64
CA LYS A 816 -11.74 7.11 42.34
C LYS A 816 -12.75 8.24 42.17
N ASP A 817 -12.31 9.48 42.09
CA ASP A 817 -13.18 10.64 41.95
C ASP A 817 -13.81 10.71 40.56
N ARG A 818 -13.02 10.46 39.50
CA ARG A 818 -13.56 10.37 38.14
C ARG A 818 -14.49 9.16 37.97
N ARG A 819 -14.17 8.04 38.59
CA ARG A 819 -15.04 6.85 38.59
C ARG A 819 -16.38 7.17 39.26
N ARG A 820 -16.35 7.82 40.43
CA ARG A 820 -17.56 8.25 41.15
C ARG A 820 -18.35 9.30 40.37
N TYR A 821 -17.67 10.25 39.70
CA TYR A 821 -18.29 11.19 38.78
C TYR A 821 -19.04 10.46 37.66
N ILE A 822 -18.43 9.48 37.01
CA ILE A 822 -19.05 8.66 35.97
C ILE A 822 -20.28 7.92 36.49
N GLU A 823 -20.15 7.25 37.63
CA GLU A 823 -21.22 6.46 38.25
C GLU A 823 -22.42 7.35 38.64
N ASN A 824 -22.16 8.53 39.20
CA ASN A 824 -23.19 9.51 39.54
C ASN A 824 -23.83 10.12 38.30
N THR A 825 -23.03 10.47 37.28
CA THR A 825 -23.51 11.09 36.03
C THR A 825 -24.36 10.11 35.22
N ARG A 826 -24.09 8.81 35.32
CA ARG A 826 -24.82 7.74 34.63
C ARG A 826 -25.56 6.83 35.63
N ALA A 827 -26.23 7.43 36.62
CA ALA A 827 -26.92 6.71 37.69
C ALA A 827 -28.02 5.73 37.22
N ALA A 828 -28.58 5.93 36.02
CA ALA A 828 -29.52 4.98 35.41
C ALA A 828 -28.82 3.76 34.77
N PHE A 829 -27.54 3.88 34.44
CA PHE A 829 -26.73 2.83 33.82
C PHE A 829 -25.98 1.99 34.88
N TYR A 830 -25.45 2.63 35.92
CA TYR A 830 -24.76 1.96 37.03
C TYR A 830 -25.70 1.81 38.23
N ARG A 831 -26.04 0.58 38.61
CA ARG A 831 -26.91 0.33 39.77
C ARG A 831 -26.19 0.71 41.06
N LEU A 832 -26.92 1.32 41.99
CA LEU A 832 -26.44 1.69 43.33
C LEU A 832 -25.77 0.53 44.09
N GLY A 833 -26.14 -0.72 43.83
CA GLY A 833 -25.56 -1.92 44.45
C GLY A 833 -24.23 -2.41 43.84
N ASP A 834 -23.84 -1.91 42.66
CA ASP A 834 -22.55 -2.22 42.02
C ASP A 834 -21.42 -1.29 42.48
N ARG A 835 -21.74 -0.33 43.37
CA ARG A 835 -20.78 0.48 44.13
C ARG A 835 -20.10 -0.42 45.16
N LYS A 836 -19.12 -1.24 44.74
CA LYS A 836 -18.32 -2.02 45.67
C LYS A 836 -17.58 -1.07 46.63
N VAL A 837 -18.10 -1.01 47.86
CA VAL A 837 -17.42 -0.82 49.15
C VAL A 837 -16.20 0.10 49.10
N ASP A 838 -16.43 1.39 49.31
CA ASP A 838 -15.45 2.33 49.87
C ASP A 838 -16.21 3.40 50.69
N LEU A 839 -17.13 2.93 51.54
CA LEU A 839 -17.72 3.72 52.62
C LEU A 839 -17.12 3.25 53.95
N ASN A 840 -15.80 3.42 54.10
CA ASN A 840 -15.27 3.72 55.43
C ASN A 840 -15.39 5.23 55.57
N CYS A 841 -16.53 5.61 56.12
CA CYS A 841 -16.85 6.95 56.50
C CYS A 841 -15.82 7.41 57.53
N ASP A 842 -15.20 8.55 57.26
CA ASP A 842 -14.56 9.39 58.27
C ASP A 842 -15.54 9.52 59.44
N SER A 843 -15.13 8.97 60.59
CA SER A 843 -15.80 9.21 61.87
C SER A 843 -15.30 10.55 62.36
N ASP A 844 -16.06 11.59 62.06
CA ASP A 844 -15.89 12.92 62.65
C ASP A 844 -17.19 13.23 63.40
N ASP A 845 -17.31 12.66 64.60
CA ASP A 845 -18.31 13.05 65.60
C ASP A 845 -17.55 13.34 66.89
N GLY A 846 -17.41 14.63 67.19
CA GLY A 846 -16.72 15.09 68.39
C GLY A 846 -16.71 16.60 68.59
N ILE A 847 -17.85 17.28 68.50
CA ILE A 847 -18.05 18.57 69.18
C ILE A 847 -19.43 18.58 69.87
N ASP A 848 -19.39 18.48 71.19
CA ASP A 848 -20.47 18.80 72.12
C ASP A 848 -20.94 20.26 71.95
N VAL A 849 -22.25 20.47 71.85
CA VAL A 849 -22.94 21.63 72.44
C VAL A 849 -24.37 21.21 72.84
N ASP A 850 -24.60 21.21 74.16
CA ASP A 850 -25.85 21.15 74.96
C ASP A 850 -26.98 20.14 74.63
#